data_AF-A0A6M0LLW7-F1
#
_entry.id   AF-A0A6M0LLW7-F1
#
_cell.length_a   1.000
_cell.length_b   1.000
_cell.length_c   1.000
_cell.angle_alpha   90.00
_cell.angle_beta   90.00
_cell.angle_gamma   90.00
#
_symmetry.space_group_name_H-M   'P 1'
#
loop_
_entity.id
_entity.type
_entity.pdbx_description
1 polymer ?
#
loop_
_entity_poly.entity_id
_entity_poly.type
_entity_poly.pdbx_seq_one_letter_code
_entity_poly.pdbx_strand_id
1 'polypeptide(L)'
;MIQHVFVVMPFGSKEGIHFDNVYSEYLHPALSEEGFTVLRADEETSAGEIREEMFQELLLADLVIADLSIDNPNVWYELGVRHALRARGIILVQSQRKKQPFDVYTERKLRYHLKDGRPDPAFVEHDKKALAAMANKTISCWKGKKISPVFNLLPYLHEPDWKSLRVGRVKEFWEQHDAWADRVELARQEGHTGDILLLADEAPVSAFRSEAWITAGKALRKAEHFDFALEQLERGLEINPESLEGEHEKGICLQRLAAAGKAGYSLDRARMHYTNVLKKSTSQNPETWALLGRVDKDAWIAMWRRHDISPKEMLLEAGEEDTLLRKAIESYRKGFRINPAHFYSGINALTLMHLYRHLTKDTRYDKEFEPMAGALRYATLCEQNYWAAVTIGDLEILVGTPESVRTAYKAAIGFNKRDWFELHSSLDQLRILRHLDYHSENVDAGITIFERALKKLKKPEKKPEKIFLFSGHMIDRPDRAEPRFPAEKKDRAAGKIATILDEFDAGSDDLALTQGACGGDLLFTEACQERAVSVHWMQPFSEPEFIRNSVDHGGDIWRKRYHDAKSRLAKPLRSAPTALGDPPSDSHPYERCNLWLLYTALSYGVDKVHFICLWNGEDGDGPGGTAHMYNVVKRKTGNVSWIDTRNL
;
A
#
# COMPACT_ATOMS: atom_id res chain seq x y z
N MET A 1 -1.32 12.33 9.78
CA MET A 1 -1.86 10.97 10.00
C MET A 1 -2.59 11.02 11.32
N ILE A 2 -3.91 10.87 11.28
CA ILE A 2 -4.74 10.86 12.48
C ILE A 2 -4.34 9.63 13.31
N GLN A 3 -4.17 9.81 14.61
CA GLN A 3 -3.76 8.75 15.52
C GLN A 3 -4.73 8.67 16.68
N HIS A 4 -5.11 7.44 17.01
CA HIS A 4 -6.13 7.17 18.01
C HIS A 4 -5.51 7.04 19.41
N VAL A 5 -5.98 7.85 20.35
CA VAL A 5 -5.48 7.92 21.72
C VAL A 5 -6.59 7.57 22.70
N PHE A 6 -6.36 6.54 23.50
CA PHE A 6 -7.28 6.14 24.56
C PHE A 6 -6.80 6.62 25.93
N VAL A 7 -7.67 7.31 26.68
CA VAL A 7 -7.35 7.88 27.98
C VAL A 7 -7.99 7.05 29.09
N VAL A 8 -7.11 6.43 29.88
CA VAL A 8 -7.40 5.63 31.05
C VAL A 8 -7.17 6.51 32.29
N MET A 9 -8.25 6.90 32.96
CA MET A 9 -8.17 7.80 34.12
C MET A 9 -9.34 7.60 35.08
N PRO A 10 -9.22 8.03 36.35
CA PRO A 10 -10.39 8.17 37.23
C PRO A 10 -11.37 9.22 36.70
N PHE A 11 -12.66 9.09 37.05
CA PHE A 11 -13.72 10.03 36.67
C PHE A 11 -14.20 10.88 37.85
N GLY A 12 -14.78 12.04 37.55
CA GLY A 12 -15.40 12.91 38.55
C GLY A 12 -14.40 13.50 39.53
N SER A 13 -14.87 13.76 40.75
CA SER A 13 -14.02 14.30 41.82
C SER A 13 -13.61 13.21 42.79
N LYS A 14 -12.32 12.92 42.91
CA LYS A 14 -11.77 11.86 43.79
C LYS A 14 -10.50 12.34 44.48
N GLU A 15 -10.40 12.08 45.77
CA GLU A 15 -9.24 12.44 46.61
C GLU A 15 -8.80 13.92 46.48
N GLY A 16 -9.77 14.83 46.26
CA GLY A 16 -9.51 16.26 46.10
C GLY A 16 -9.01 16.66 44.70
N ILE A 17 -9.10 15.78 43.70
CA ILE A 17 -8.78 16.05 42.29
C ILE A 17 -10.06 15.98 41.45
N HIS A 18 -10.26 16.97 40.57
CA HIS A 18 -11.37 17.06 39.63
C HIS A 18 -10.95 16.51 38.26
N PHE A 19 -11.08 15.22 38.05
CA PHE A 19 -10.57 14.52 36.86
C PHE A 19 -11.27 14.92 35.56
N ASP A 20 -12.53 15.35 35.60
CA ASP A 20 -13.22 15.87 34.40
C ASP A 20 -12.59 17.17 33.91
N ASN A 21 -12.10 18.02 34.84
CA ASN A 21 -11.32 19.22 34.50
C ASN A 21 -9.92 18.84 33.99
N VAL A 22 -9.28 17.84 34.60
CA VAL A 22 -7.99 17.32 34.09
C VAL A 22 -8.12 16.83 32.64
N TYR A 23 -9.21 16.14 32.30
CA TYR A 23 -9.46 15.70 30.94
C TYR A 23 -9.72 16.88 29.99
N SER A 24 -10.76 17.68 30.27
CA SER A 24 -11.24 18.73 29.36
C SER A 24 -10.32 19.93 29.22
N GLU A 25 -9.54 20.28 30.26
CA GLU A 25 -8.67 21.46 30.25
C GLU A 25 -7.20 21.13 29.96
N TYR A 26 -6.78 19.87 30.14
CA TYR A 26 -5.39 19.45 29.96
C TYR A 26 -5.23 18.30 28.97
N LEU A 27 -5.70 17.08 29.28
CA LEU A 27 -5.35 15.89 28.48
C LEU A 27 -5.92 15.95 27.06
N HIS A 28 -7.22 16.22 26.92
CA HIS A 28 -7.88 16.31 25.62
C HIS A 28 -7.30 17.42 24.74
N PRO A 29 -7.27 18.71 25.16
CA PRO A 29 -6.72 19.78 24.33
C PRO A 29 -5.23 19.60 24.00
N ALA A 30 -4.41 19.08 24.92
CA ALA A 30 -2.99 18.82 24.65
C ALA A 30 -2.74 17.87 23.47
N LEU A 31 -3.69 16.97 23.21
CA LEU A 31 -3.56 15.93 22.19
C LEU A 31 -4.36 16.30 20.93
N SER A 32 -5.61 16.78 21.08
CA SER A 32 -6.43 17.16 19.93
C SER A 32 -5.83 18.31 19.11
N GLU A 33 -5.14 19.27 19.76
CA GLU A 33 -4.44 20.36 19.05
C GLU A 33 -3.28 19.85 18.17
N GLU A 34 -2.74 18.67 18.45
CA GLU A 34 -1.70 18.00 17.64
C GLU A 34 -2.31 17.06 16.58
N GLY A 35 -3.64 17.02 16.44
CA GLY A 35 -4.35 16.18 15.48
C GLY A 35 -4.58 14.73 15.93
N PHE A 36 -4.51 14.45 17.23
CA PHE A 36 -4.92 13.15 17.79
C PHE A 36 -6.44 13.08 17.96
N THR A 37 -7.02 11.92 17.64
CA THR A 37 -8.38 11.58 18.05
C THR A 37 -8.29 11.01 19.46
N VAL A 38 -8.93 11.68 20.42
CA VAL A 38 -8.81 11.36 21.85
C VAL A 38 -10.15 10.85 22.35
N LEU A 39 -10.14 9.68 22.98
CA LEU A 39 -11.32 9.07 23.58
C LEU A 39 -11.04 8.75 25.05
N ARG A 40 -11.94 9.14 25.95
CA ARG A 40 -11.90 8.73 27.36
C ARG A 40 -12.82 7.53 27.58
N ALA A 41 -12.42 6.63 28.47
CA ALA A 41 -13.10 5.35 28.72
C ALA A 41 -14.59 5.43 29.13
N ASP A 42 -15.12 6.58 29.54
CA ASP A 42 -16.53 6.81 29.90
C ASP A 42 -17.35 7.57 28.83
N GLU A 43 -16.72 8.07 27.76
CA GLU A 43 -17.39 8.78 26.65
C GLU A 43 -18.04 7.81 25.64
N GLU A 44 -17.83 6.51 25.81
CA GLU A 44 -18.43 5.46 25.00
C GLU A 44 -19.92 5.28 25.38
N THR A 45 -20.80 5.77 24.51
CA THR A 45 -22.26 5.89 24.77
C THR A 45 -23.10 4.67 24.38
N SER A 46 -22.51 3.55 23.99
CA SER A 46 -23.22 2.33 23.58
C SER A 46 -23.84 1.55 24.75
N ALA A 47 -25.07 1.05 24.55
CA ALA A 47 -25.74 0.19 25.53
C ALA A 47 -25.15 -1.24 25.50
N GLY A 48 -24.19 -1.53 26.39
CA GLY A 48 -23.51 -2.83 26.50
C GLY A 48 -22.76 -3.03 27.83
N GLU A 49 -22.09 -4.18 27.99
CA GLU A 49 -21.15 -4.38 29.11
C GLU A 49 -19.86 -3.60 28.82
N ILE A 50 -19.70 -2.45 29.49
CA ILE A 50 -18.58 -1.48 29.45
C ILE A 50 -17.17 -2.12 29.39
N ARG A 51 -17.01 -3.37 29.82
CA ARG A 51 -15.71 -4.07 29.88
C ARG A 51 -15.20 -4.52 28.53
N GLU A 52 -16.04 -5.02 27.61
CA GLU A 52 -15.56 -5.60 26.35
C GLU A 52 -14.96 -4.53 25.40
N GLU A 53 -15.59 -3.36 25.32
CA GLU A 53 -15.17 -2.20 24.51
C GLU A 53 -13.82 -1.64 24.99
N MET A 54 -13.68 -1.47 26.31
CA MET A 54 -12.43 -1.02 26.94
C MET A 54 -11.23 -1.92 26.58
N PHE A 55 -11.40 -3.24 26.54
CA PHE A 55 -10.32 -4.16 26.14
C PHE A 55 -9.89 -3.97 24.69
N GLN A 56 -10.83 -3.66 23.79
CA GLN A 56 -10.51 -3.40 22.39
C GLN A 56 -9.74 -2.10 22.24
N GLU A 57 -10.13 -1.06 22.95
CA GLU A 57 -9.40 0.22 22.96
C GLU A 57 -7.97 0.06 23.45
N LEU A 58 -7.77 -0.69 24.54
CA LEU A 58 -6.43 -1.03 25.04
C LEU A 58 -5.61 -1.85 24.04
N LEU A 59 -6.25 -2.66 23.20
CA LEU A 59 -5.59 -3.43 22.16
C LEU A 59 -5.25 -2.59 20.92
N LEU A 60 -6.19 -1.76 20.45
CA LEU A 60 -6.16 -1.11 19.13
C LEU A 60 -5.59 0.31 19.15
N ALA A 61 -5.77 1.07 20.23
CA ALA A 61 -5.31 2.45 20.30
C ALA A 61 -3.80 2.57 19.99
N ASP A 62 -3.45 3.59 19.19
CA ASP A 62 -2.07 3.89 18.81
C ASP A 62 -1.26 4.31 20.04
N LEU A 63 -1.92 5.00 20.98
CA LEU A 63 -1.37 5.47 22.24
C LEU A 63 -2.40 5.34 23.36
N VAL A 64 -1.96 4.91 24.55
CA VAL A 64 -2.75 4.95 25.77
C VAL A 64 -2.14 5.94 26.75
N ILE A 65 -2.96 6.85 27.29
CA ILE A 65 -2.56 7.73 28.40
C ILE A 65 -3.16 7.17 29.68
N ALA A 66 -2.33 6.84 30.67
CA ALA A 66 -2.79 6.34 31.97
C ALA A 66 -2.52 7.38 33.08
N ASP A 67 -3.58 7.89 33.72
CA ASP A 67 -3.46 8.82 34.85
C ASP A 67 -3.34 8.07 36.18
N LEU A 68 -2.14 8.13 36.77
CA LEU A 68 -1.75 7.44 38.00
C LEU A 68 -1.71 8.37 39.22
N SER A 69 -2.45 9.48 39.19
CA SER A 69 -2.47 10.47 40.27
C SER A 69 -2.97 9.90 41.61
N ILE A 70 -3.91 8.96 41.54
CA ILE A 70 -4.46 8.25 42.70
C ILE A 70 -4.39 6.73 42.50
N ASP A 71 -4.54 5.96 43.57
CA ASP A 71 -4.52 4.50 43.50
C ASP A 71 -5.89 3.96 43.10
N ASN A 72 -6.20 4.02 41.80
CA ASN A 72 -7.46 3.53 41.23
C ASN A 72 -7.31 2.10 40.68
N PRO A 73 -8.02 1.10 41.23
CA PRO A 73 -7.95 -0.30 40.77
C PRO A 73 -8.26 -0.52 39.29
N ASN A 74 -9.19 0.24 38.71
CA ASN A 74 -9.56 0.10 37.29
C ASN A 74 -8.40 0.52 36.39
N VAL A 75 -7.80 1.67 36.69
CA VAL A 75 -6.63 2.19 35.96
C VAL A 75 -5.46 1.21 36.04
N TRP A 76 -5.21 0.59 37.21
CA TRP A 76 -4.17 -0.43 37.35
C TRP A 76 -4.44 -1.67 36.49
N TYR A 77 -5.69 -2.12 36.45
CA TYR A 77 -6.11 -3.25 35.65
C TYR A 77 -5.90 -2.98 34.15
N GLU A 78 -6.39 -1.84 33.66
CA GLU A 78 -6.30 -1.40 32.26
C GLU A 78 -4.84 -1.21 31.82
N LEU A 79 -3.99 -0.61 32.67
CA LEU A 79 -2.56 -0.48 32.42
C LEU A 79 -1.89 -1.85 32.31
N GLY A 80 -2.22 -2.79 33.20
CA GLY A 80 -1.69 -4.16 33.16
C GLY A 80 -2.08 -4.89 31.87
N VAL A 81 -3.33 -4.77 31.44
CA VAL A 81 -3.83 -5.32 30.17
C VAL A 81 -3.05 -4.71 28.99
N ARG A 82 -2.92 -3.39 28.93
CA ARG A 82 -2.16 -2.72 27.86
C ARG A 82 -0.69 -3.17 27.84
N HIS A 83 -0.05 -3.28 29.00
CA HIS A 83 1.32 -3.81 29.10
C HIS A 83 1.43 -5.24 28.57
N ALA A 84 0.42 -6.09 28.79
CA ALA A 84 0.44 -7.47 28.33
C ALA A 84 0.14 -7.62 26.83
N LEU A 85 -0.71 -6.76 26.26
CA LEU A 85 -1.16 -6.86 24.88
C LEU A 85 -0.26 -6.11 23.88
N ARG A 86 0.37 -5.01 24.29
CA ARG A 86 1.15 -4.16 23.38
C ARG A 86 2.52 -3.84 23.97
N ALA A 87 3.55 -3.92 23.13
CA ALA A 87 4.93 -3.66 23.52
C ALA A 87 5.23 -2.17 23.69
N ARG A 88 4.37 -1.27 23.20
CA ARG A 88 4.60 0.18 23.15
C ARG A 88 3.30 0.99 23.15
N GLY A 89 3.45 2.32 23.01
CA GLY A 89 2.33 3.26 22.85
C GLY A 89 1.59 3.49 24.16
N ILE A 90 2.34 3.81 25.22
CA ILE A 90 1.79 4.06 26.56
C ILE A 90 2.54 5.25 27.14
N ILE A 91 1.81 6.21 27.69
CA ILE A 91 2.35 7.32 28.47
C ILE A 91 1.67 7.31 29.84
N LEU A 92 2.49 7.35 30.88
CA LEU A 92 2.02 7.50 32.24
C LEU A 92 2.03 8.98 32.60
N VAL A 93 0.90 9.50 33.09
CA VAL A 93 0.80 10.84 33.66
C VAL A 93 0.45 10.75 35.14
N GLN A 94 0.84 11.76 35.92
CA GLN A 94 0.47 11.85 37.33
C GLN A 94 0.54 13.29 37.82
N SER A 95 -0.29 13.66 38.78
CA SER A 95 -0.09 14.84 39.60
C SER A 95 0.83 14.52 40.79
N GLN A 96 0.90 15.44 41.78
CA GLN A 96 1.70 15.22 42.98
C GLN A 96 1.11 14.11 43.85
N ARG A 97 1.80 12.97 43.91
CA ARG A 97 1.47 11.85 44.82
C ARG A 97 2.56 11.61 45.86
N LYS A 98 2.16 11.27 47.10
CA LYS A 98 3.06 11.09 48.25
C LYS A 98 3.89 9.80 48.19
N LYS A 99 3.33 8.72 47.66
CA LYS A 99 3.96 7.40 47.56
C LYS A 99 3.87 6.90 46.13
N GLN A 100 4.95 6.36 45.59
CA GLN A 100 4.99 5.78 44.25
C GLN A 100 4.74 4.26 44.33
N PRO A 101 3.94 3.66 43.44
CA PRO A 101 3.73 2.21 43.41
C PRO A 101 5.00 1.51 42.93
N PHE A 102 5.27 0.33 43.50
CA PHE A 102 6.52 -0.40 43.25
C PHE A 102 6.67 -0.83 41.79
N ASP A 103 5.64 -1.45 41.20
CA ASP A 103 5.72 -2.08 39.87
C ASP A 103 5.98 -1.09 38.73
N VAL A 104 5.51 0.15 38.86
CA VAL A 104 5.72 1.22 37.88
C VAL A 104 6.79 2.22 38.32
N TYR A 105 7.48 2.01 39.44
CA TYR A 105 8.35 3.02 40.06
C TYR A 105 9.44 3.55 39.12
N THR A 106 10.09 2.65 38.38
CA THR A 106 11.19 2.94 37.45
C THR A 106 10.71 3.54 36.12
N GLU A 107 9.40 3.50 35.86
CA GLU A 107 8.83 4.03 34.63
C GLU A 107 8.76 5.56 34.65
N ARG A 108 9.11 6.17 33.51
CA ARG A 108 9.04 7.61 33.31
C ARG A 108 7.58 8.05 33.26
N LYS A 109 7.22 9.00 34.14
CA LYS A 109 5.89 9.59 34.22
C LYS A 109 5.97 11.07 33.93
N LEU A 110 5.06 11.59 33.12
CA LEU A 110 4.88 13.03 32.97
C LEU A 110 4.16 13.57 34.20
N ARG A 111 4.68 14.64 34.79
CA ARG A 111 4.04 15.28 35.94
C ARG A 111 3.25 16.49 35.47
N TYR A 112 2.02 16.63 35.95
CA TYR A 112 1.20 17.82 35.73
C TYR A 112 0.86 18.49 37.07
N HIS A 113 0.52 19.78 37.00
CA HIS A 113 0.33 20.63 38.15
C HIS A 113 -1.15 20.86 38.44
N LEU A 114 -1.49 20.83 39.73
CA LEU A 114 -2.84 21.06 40.21
C LEU A 114 -2.86 22.22 41.20
N LYS A 115 -3.92 23.04 41.10
CA LYS A 115 -4.30 24.05 42.07
C LYS A 115 -5.77 23.85 42.43
N ASP A 116 -6.06 23.70 43.72
CA ASP A 116 -7.41 23.43 44.23
C ASP A 116 -8.10 22.24 43.51
N GLY A 117 -7.32 21.19 43.23
CA GLY A 117 -7.82 19.97 42.57
C GLY A 117 -8.01 20.06 41.05
N ARG A 118 -7.72 21.20 40.42
CA ARG A 118 -7.86 21.43 38.97
C ARG A 118 -6.50 21.72 38.31
N PRO A 119 -6.35 21.55 36.98
CA PRO A 119 -5.13 21.96 36.28
C PRO A 119 -4.72 23.38 36.66
N ASP A 120 -3.47 23.56 37.10
CA ASP A 120 -3.01 24.86 37.57
C ASP A 120 -2.92 25.84 36.38
N PRO A 121 -3.67 26.96 36.38
CA PRO A 121 -3.64 27.92 35.27
C PRO A 121 -2.25 28.50 35.00
N ALA A 122 -1.35 28.51 36.00
CA ALA A 122 0.02 28.97 35.81
C ALA A 122 0.91 28.00 35.02
N PHE A 123 0.53 26.71 34.96
CA PHE A 123 1.35 25.64 34.37
C PHE A 123 0.64 24.85 33.26
N VAL A 124 -0.69 24.94 33.14
CA VAL A 124 -1.47 24.09 32.22
C VAL A 124 -0.97 24.15 30.77
N GLU A 125 -0.59 25.33 30.27
CA GLU A 125 -0.03 25.48 28.91
C GLU A 125 1.36 24.85 28.76
N HIS A 126 2.16 24.85 29.82
CA HIS A 126 3.44 24.14 29.85
C HIS A 126 3.21 22.63 29.86
N ASP A 127 2.30 22.16 30.71
CA ASP A 127 1.97 20.74 30.86
C ASP A 127 1.40 20.18 29.55
N LYS A 128 0.49 20.90 28.88
CA LYS A 128 -0.04 20.56 27.55
C LYS A 128 1.09 20.35 26.54
N LYS A 129 2.00 21.32 26.41
CA LYS A 129 3.16 21.21 25.50
C LYS A 129 4.06 20.03 25.85
N ALA A 130 4.25 19.74 27.13
CA ALA A 130 5.06 18.61 27.57
C ALA A 130 4.42 17.27 27.22
N LEU A 131 3.09 17.15 27.36
CA LEU A 131 2.32 15.97 26.95
C LEU A 131 2.34 15.78 25.44
N ALA A 132 2.03 16.83 24.67
CA ALA A 132 2.11 16.84 23.21
C ALA A 132 3.49 16.38 22.71
N ALA A 133 4.57 16.95 23.26
CA ALA A 133 5.93 16.56 22.90
C ALA A 133 6.25 15.10 23.23
N MET A 134 5.77 14.59 24.38
CA MET A 134 5.97 13.19 24.77
C MET A 134 5.13 12.23 23.94
N ALA A 135 3.89 12.59 23.58
CA ALA A 135 3.02 11.84 22.68
C ALA A 135 3.68 11.69 21.31
N ASN A 136 4.02 12.80 20.66
CA ASN A 136 4.70 12.82 19.37
C ASN A 136 6.00 11.99 19.40
N LYS A 137 6.81 12.14 20.44
CA LYS A 137 8.05 11.38 20.60
C LYS A 137 7.81 9.89 20.81
N THR A 138 6.80 9.50 21.58
CA THR A 138 6.49 8.10 21.86
C THR A 138 6.03 7.37 20.61
N ILE A 139 5.24 8.05 19.80
CA ILE A 139 4.75 7.59 18.51
C ILE A 139 5.86 7.51 17.47
N SER A 140 6.73 8.52 17.42
CA SER A 140 7.84 8.60 16.46
C SER A 140 9.07 7.78 16.89
N CYS A 141 9.07 7.22 18.12
CA CYS A 141 10.20 6.46 18.64
C CYS A 141 10.44 5.18 17.82
N TRP A 142 11.71 4.80 17.69
CA TRP A 142 12.11 3.58 16.99
C TRP A 142 11.37 2.36 17.55
N LYS A 143 10.69 1.63 16.67
CA LYS A 143 9.70 0.60 17.02
C LYS A 143 10.26 -0.68 17.64
N GLY A 144 11.57 -0.91 17.54
CA GLY A 144 12.25 -1.98 18.26
C GLY A 144 12.48 -1.67 19.74
N LYS A 145 12.20 -0.43 20.20
CA LYS A 145 12.25 -0.07 21.62
C LYS A 145 10.95 -0.51 22.30
N LYS A 146 11.00 -1.65 22.97
CA LYS A 146 9.93 -2.13 23.85
C LYS A 146 9.81 -1.20 25.06
N ILE A 147 8.63 -0.60 25.26
CA ILE A 147 8.33 0.30 26.38
C ILE A 147 7.62 -0.48 27.49
N SER A 148 6.75 -1.43 27.12
CA SER A 148 6.06 -2.28 28.09
C SER A 148 7.06 -3.07 28.95
N PRO A 149 6.92 -3.03 30.28
CA PRO A 149 7.69 -3.87 31.20
C PRO A 149 7.56 -5.37 30.88
N VAL A 150 6.37 -5.83 30.49
CA VAL A 150 6.09 -7.24 30.20
C VAL A 150 6.93 -7.71 29.00
N PHE A 151 6.92 -6.98 27.90
CA PHE A 151 7.69 -7.33 26.70
C PHE A 151 9.21 -7.16 26.88
N ASN A 152 9.63 -6.27 27.80
CA ASN A 152 11.03 -6.12 28.20
C ASN A 152 11.51 -7.33 29.02
N LEU A 153 10.69 -7.81 29.95
CA LEU A 153 11.02 -8.97 30.81
C LEU A 153 10.85 -10.31 30.08
N LEU A 154 9.96 -10.37 29.08
CA LEU A 154 9.68 -11.56 28.27
C LEU A 154 10.09 -11.31 26.81
N PRO A 155 11.37 -11.47 26.45
CA PRO A 155 11.88 -11.06 25.14
C PRO A 155 11.28 -11.85 23.96
N TYR A 156 10.80 -13.07 24.21
CA TYR A 156 10.16 -13.95 23.23
C TYR A 156 8.63 -13.84 23.19
N LEU A 157 8.03 -12.96 24.00
CA LEU A 157 6.60 -12.67 23.89
C LEU A 157 6.35 -11.86 22.61
N HIS A 158 5.41 -12.33 21.80
CA HIS A 158 4.93 -11.64 20.61
C HIS A 158 3.62 -10.91 20.92
N GLU A 159 3.41 -9.74 20.33
CA GLU A 159 2.09 -9.10 20.38
C GLU A 159 1.05 -10.07 19.80
N PRO A 160 -0.12 -10.22 20.41
CA PRO A 160 -1.12 -11.14 19.91
C PRO A 160 -1.64 -10.67 18.55
N ASP A 161 -2.10 -11.62 17.73
CA ASP A 161 -2.84 -11.28 16.52
C ASP A 161 -4.18 -10.66 16.92
N TRP A 162 -4.21 -9.33 16.91
CA TRP A 162 -5.37 -8.55 17.31
C TRP A 162 -6.61 -8.83 16.44
N LYS A 163 -6.45 -9.36 15.21
CA LYS A 163 -7.58 -9.80 14.36
C LYS A 163 -8.27 -11.03 14.90
N SER A 164 -7.50 -11.93 15.52
CA SER A 164 -8.03 -13.14 16.15
C SER A 164 -8.70 -12.86 17.50
N LEU A 165 -8.43 -11.68 18.08
CA LEU A 165 -8.94 -11.23 19.38
C LEU A 165 -10.13 -10.27 19.25
N ARG A 166 -10.96 -10.42 18.21
CA ARG A 166 -12.25 -9.69 18.09
C ARG A 166 -13.15 -10.11 19.26
N VAL A 167 -13.32 -9.24 20.26
CA VAL A 167 -14.24 -9.44 21.39
C VAL A 167 -15.63 -8.90 21.02
N GLY A 168 -16.69 -9.35 21.71
CA GLY A 168 -18.09 -9.10 21.38
C GLY A 168 -18.52 -7.63 21.18
N ARG A 169 -19.71 -7.50 20.57
CA ARG A 169 -20.65 -6.35 20.49
C ARG A 169 -20.16 -4.93 20.19
N VAL A 170 -18.89 -4.69 19.87
CA VAL A 170 -18.45 -3.42 19.24
C VAL A 170 -18.84 -3.43 17.75
N LYS A 171 -20.13 -3.65 17.53
CA LYS A 171 -20.71 -3.98 16.23
C LYS A 171 -20.44 -2.85 15.26
N GLU A 172 -20.55 -1.59 15.70
CA GLU A 172 -20.37 -0.43 14.85
C GLU A 172 -18.91 -0.20 14.42
N PHE A 173 -17.94 -0.31 15.32
CA PHE A 173 -16.51 -0.23 14.95
C PHE A 173 -16.12 -1.36 13.99
N TRP A 174 -16.51 -2.62 14.30
CA TRP A 174 -16.21 -3.75 13.43
C TRP A 174 -17.03 -3.76 12.14
N GLU A 175 -18.24 -3.20 12.11
CA GLU A 175 -19.05 -3.03 10.89
C GLU A 175 -18.45 -1.94 9.99
N GLN A 176 -18.06 -0.79 10.54
CA GLN A 176 -17.36 0.26 9.80
C GLN A 176 -16.01 -0.27 9.29
N HIS A 177 -15.29 -1.02 10.12
CA HIS A 177 -14.04 -1.67 9.75
C HIS A 177 -14.24 -2.72 8.65
N ASP A 178 -15.16 -3.67 8.82
CA ASP A 178 -15.39 -4.75 7.87
C ASP A 178 -15.91 -4.16 6.55
N ALA A 179 -16.76 -3.12 6.60
CA ALA A 179 -17.15 -2.37 5.40
C ALA A 179 -15.98 -1.62 4.73
N TRP A 180 -15.02 -1.10 5.49
CA TRP A 180 -13.79 -0.52 4.92
C TRP A 180 -12.89 -1.61 4.31
N ALA A 181 -12.71 -2.73 5.00
CA ALA A 181 -11.89 -3.84 4.53
C ALA A 181 -12.48 -4.49 3.27
N ASP A 182 -13.80 -4.66 3.22
CA ASP A 182 -14.54 -5.14 2.04
C ASP A 182 -14.35 -4.20 0.85
N ARG A 183 -14.30 -2.89 1.07
CA ARG A 183 -14.02 -1.91 0.00
C ARG A 183 -12.58 -1.99 -0.50
N VAL A 184 -11.60 -2.14 0.41
CA VAL A 184 -10.20 -2.38 0.04
C VAL A 184 -10.08 -3.64 -0.80
N GLU A 185 -10.76 -4.72 -0.40
CA GLU A 185 -10.75 -6.00 -1.10
C GLU A 185 -11.46 -5.91 -2.46
N LEU A 186 -12.60 -5.23 -2.54
CA LEU A 186 -13.31 -4.98 -3.80
C LEU A 186 -12.44 -4.17 -4.77
N ALA A 187 -11.84 -3.07 -4.29
CA ALA A 187 -10.92 -2.26 -5.08
C ALA A 187 -9.71 -3.08 -5.56
N ARG A 188 -9.19 -3.98 -4.72
CA ARG A 188 -8.11 -4.92 -5.07
C ARG A 188 -8.54 -5.91 -6.15
N GLN A 189 -9.75 -6.44 -6.09
CA GLN A 189 -10.30 -7.36 -7.09
C GLN A 189 -10.56 -6.67 -8.44
N GLU A 190 -11.03 -5.42 -8.40
CA GLU A 190 -11.30 -4.61 -9.60
C GLU A 190 -10.04 -3.93 -10.16
N GLY A 191 -8.92 -3.96 -9.44
CA GLY A 191 -7.67 -3.30 -9.85
C GLY A 191 -7.67 -1.77 -9.67
N HIS A 192 -8.62 -1.24 -8.89
CA HIS A 192 -8.75 0.18 -8.57
C HIS A 192 -7.72 0.63 -7.53
N THR A 193 -6.45 0.65 -7.92
CA THR A 193 -5.33 0.92 -7.01
C THR A 193 -5.40 2.32 -6.37
N GLY A 194 -5.93 3.31 -7.09
CA GLY A 194 -6.17 4.66 -6.55
C GLY A 194 -7.13 4.68 -5.35
N ASP A 195 -8.14 3.81 -5.36
CA ASP A 195 -9.08 3.66 -4.24
C ASP A 195 -8.37 3.08 -3.02
N ILE A 196 -7.57 2.02 -3.21
CA ILE A 196 -6.80 1.38 -2.12
C ILE A 196 -5.87 2.40 -1.46
N LEU A 197 -5.21 3.24 -2.24
CA LEU A 197 -4.30 4.28 -1.73
C LEU A 197 -5.02 5.30 -0.85
N LEU A 198 -6.21 5.75 -1.26
CA LEU A 198 -7.00 6.70 -0.49
C LEU A 198 -7.54 6.05 0.78
N LEU A 199 -8.15 4.87 0.66
CA LEU A 199 -8.65 4.10 1.79
C LEU A 199 -7.55 3.75 2.80
N ALA A 200 -6.31 3.55 2.35
CA ALA A 200 -5.17 3.33 3.22
C ALA A 200 -4.80 4.56 4.05
N ASP A 201 -4.91 5.76 3.50
CA ASP A 201 -4.66 7.01 4.23
C ASP A 201 -5.78 7.34 5.23
N GLU A 202 -7.00 6.88 4.92
CA GLU A 202 -8.20 7.08 5.75
C GLU A 202 -8.40 5.99 6.82
N ALA A 203 -7.54 4.97 6.88
CA ALA A 203 -7.80 3.86 7.80
C ALA A 203 -7.70 4.31 9.28
N PRO A 204 -8.67 3.89 10.14
CA PRO A 204 -8.92 4.53 11.43
C PRO A 204 -7.80 4.31 12.47
N VAL A 205 -7.07 3.19 12.39
CA VAL A 205 -5.92 2.92 13.28
C VAL A 205 -4.69 2.49 12.50
N SER A 206 -3.50 2.69 13.10
CA SER A 206 -2.23 2.46 12.41
C SER A 206 -2.08 1.04 11.86
N ALA A 207 -2.56 0.02 12.59
CA ALA A 207 -2.46 -1.37 12.16
C ALA A 207 -3.15 -1.61 10.80
N PHE A 208 -4.35 -1.06 10.58
CA PHE A 208 -5.05 -1.16 9.31
C PHE A 208 -4.38 -0.34 8.21
N ARG A 209 -3.88 0.86 8.54
CA ARG A 209 -3.10 1.68 7.59
C ARG A 209 -1.90 0.91 7.06
N SER A 210 -1.19 0.21 7.95
CA SER A 210 -0.06 -0.65 7.58
C SER A 210 -0.44 -1.70 6.54
N GLU A 211 -1.53 -2.42 6.79
CA GLU A 211 -2.00 -3.50 5.93
C GLU A 211 -2.51 -2.98 4.58
N ALA A 212 -3.25 -1.88 4.59
CA ALA A 212 -3.74 -1.24 3.39
C ALA A 212 -2.60 -0.72 2.51
N TRP A 213 -1.56 -0.10 3.09
CA TRP A 213 -0.39 0.31 2.29
C TRP A 213 0.41 -0.87 1.75
N ILE A 214 0.54 -1.98 2.50
CA ILE A 214 1.16 -3.20 1.97
C ILE A 214 0.32 -3.76 0.81
N THR A 215 -1.00 -3.76 0.94
CA THR A 215 -1.94 -4.19 -0.10
C THR A 215 -1.86 -3.30 -1.34
N ALA A 216 -1.83 -1.98 -1.16
CA ALA A 216 -1.62 -1.02 -2.24
C ALA A 216 -0.27 -1.22 -2.94
N GLY A 217 0.80 -1.43 -2.15
CA GLY A 217 2.13 -1.73 -2.65
C GLY A 217 2.17 -2.99 -3.52
N LYS A 218 1.52 -4.07 -3.07
CA LYS A 218 1.37 -5.31 -3.84
C LYS A 218 0.58 -5.11 -5.13
N ALA A 219 -0.50 -4.32 -5.10
CA ALA A 219 -1.29 -3.99 -6.28
C ALA A 219 -0.47 -3.18 -7.29
N LEU A 220 0.21 -2.12 -6.84
CA LEU A 220 1.12 -1.31 -7.65
C LEU A 220 2.26 -2.15 -8.26
N ARG A 221 2.84 -3.07 -7.48
CA ARG A 221 3.88 -4.00 -7.98
C ARG A 221 3.33 -4.92 -9.06
N LYS A 222 2.13 -5.48 -8.90
CA LYS A 222 1.48 -6.29 -9.95
C LYS A 222 1.21 -5.46 -11.21
N ALA A 223 0.89 -4.19 -11.04
CA ALA A 223 0.79 -3.21 -12.11
C ALA A 223 2.16 -2.67 -12.58
N GLU A 224 3.29 -3.24 -12.15
CA GLU A 224 4.65 -2.87 -12.56
C GLU A 224 5.08 -1.43 -12.22
N HIS A 225 4.39 -0.76 -11.29
CA HIS A 225 4.73 0.57 -10.78
C HIS A 225 5.62 0.46 -9.55
N PHE A 226 6.81 -0.14 -9.72
CA PHE A 226 7.67 -0.60 -8.63
C PHE A 226 8.16 0.50 -7.68
N ASP A 227 8.39 1.72 -8.18
CA ASP A 227 8.82 2.85 -7.34
C ASP A 227 7.73 3.30 -6.37
N PHE A 228 6.53 3.48 -6.90
CA PHE A 228 5.41 3.91 -6.08
C PHE A 228 4.94 2.78 -5.16
N ALA A 229 5.04 1.52 -5.62
CA ALA A 229 4.86 0.35 -4.79
C ALA A 229 5.82 0.35 -3.60
N LEU A 230 7.11 0.62 -3.84
CA LEU A 230 8.13 0.68 -2.80
C LEU A 230 7.82 1.78 -1.77
N GLU A 231 7.40 2.97 -2.21
CA GLU A 231 6.98 4.05 -1.30
C GLU A 231 5.87 3.58 -0.35
N GLN A 232 4.82 2.94 -0.87
CA GLN A 232 3.72 2.46 -0.01
C GLN A 232 4.15 1.32 0.91
N LEU A 233 4.95 0.37 0.40
CA LEU A 233 5.48 -0.73 1.21
C LEU A 233 6.34 -0.21 2.36
N GLU A 234 7.14 0.83 2.14
CA GLU A 234 7.95 1.47 3.18
C GLU A 234 7.08 2.15 4.23
N ARG A 235 6.00 2.85 3.84
CA ARG A 235 5.01 3.40 4.81
C ARG A 235 4.36 2.31 5.64
N GLY A 236 4.01 1.18 5.01
CA GLY A 236 3.46 0.01 5.70
C GLY A 236 4.46 -0.59 6.69
N LEU A 237 5.69 -0.84 6.26
CA LEU A 237 6.76 -1.42 7.08
C LEU A 237 7.26 -0.47 8.18
N GLU A 238 7.16 0.85 7.99
CA GLU A 238 7.34 1.82 9.08
C GLU A 238 6.31 1.59 10.18
N ILE A 239 5.09 1.14 9.86
CA ILE A 239 4.09 0.78 10.86
C ILE A 239 4.36 -0.59 11.48
N ASN A 240 4.49 -1.60 10.63
CA ASN A 240 4.71 -3.00 11.00
C ASN A 240 6.02 -3.55 10.39
N PRO A 241 7.18 -3.31 11.02
CA PRO A 241 8.48 -3.75 10.52
C PRO A 241 8.68 -5.27 10.49
N GLU A 242 7.80 -6.02 11.14
CA GLU A 242 7.87 -7.48 11.23
C GLU A 242 7.01 -8.18 10.17
N SER A 243 6.31 -7.41 9.32
CA SER A 243 5.51 -7.97 8.23
C SER A 243 6.38 -8.63 7.17
N LEU A 244 6.48 -9.96 7.21
CA LEU A 244 7.22 -10.73 6.21
C LEU A 244 6.68 -10.52 4.79
N GLU A 245 5.36 -10.40 4.62
CA GLU A 245 4.78 -10.11 3.31
C GLU A 245 5.24 -8.74 2.78
N GLY A 246 5.21 -7.69 3.61
CA GLY A 246 5.71 -6.37 3.24
C GLY A 246 7.19 -6.39 2.86
N GLU A 247 8.01 -7.12 3.64
CA GLU A 247 9.44 -7.29 3.39
C GLU A 247 9.71 -8.06 2.09
N HIS A 248 8.90 -9.08 1.77
CA HIS A 248 8.97 -9.83 0.52
C HIS A 248 8.65 -8.95 -0.69
N GLU A 249 7.51 -8.26 -0.65
CA GLU A 249 7.06 -7.37 -1.72
C GLU A 249 8.04 -6.20 -1.96
N LYS A 250 8.63 -5.65 -0.88
CA LYS A 250 9.69 -4.64 -0.96
C LYS A 250 10.91 -5.15 -1.69
N GLY A 251 11.38 -6.35 -1.34
CA GLY A 251 12.54 -6.97 -2.00
C GLY A 251 12.29 -7.22 -3.49
N ILE A 252 11.07 -7.61 -3.88
CA ILE A 252 10.71 -7.79 -5.30
C ILE A 252 10.76 -6.44 -6.03
N CYS A 253 10.25 -5.36 -5.42
CA CYS A 253 10.34 -4.03 -6.02
C CYS A 253 11.80 -3.59 -6.21
N LEU A 254 12.67 -3.78 -5.20
CA LEU A 254 14.10 -3.49 -5.30
C LEU A 254 14.77 -4.26 -6.45
N GLN A 255 14.47 -5.54 -6.58
CA GLN A 255 14.99 -6.39 -7.66
C GLN A 255 14.53 -5.91 -9.03
N ARG A 256 13.24 -5.57 -9.18
CA ARG A 256 12.67 -5.12 -10.47
C ARG A 256 13.20 -3.75 -10.89
N LEU A 257 13.37 -2.83 -9.94
CA LEU A 257 13.97 -1.51 -10.20
C LEU A 257 15.45 -1.63 -10.61
N ALA A 258 16.19 -2.55 -9.97
CA ALA A 258 17.57 -2.85 -10.37
C ALA A 258 17.64 -3.45 -11.77
N ALA A 259 16.76 -4.41 -12.10
CA ALA A 259 16.69 -5.02 -13.42
C ALA A 259 16.31 -4.02 -14.54
N ALA A 260 15.54 -2.99 -14.20
CA ALA A 260 15.22 -1.89 -15.10
C ALA A 260 16.35 -0.84 -15.24
N GLY A 261 17.48 -1.02 -14.54
CA GLY A 261 18.61 -0.08 -14.57
C GLY A 261 18.33 1.26 -13.88
N LYS A 262 17.35 1.33 -12.98
CA LYS A 262 16.99 2.58 -12.32
C LYS A 262 18.11 3.06 -11.40
N ALA A 263 18.49 4.33 -11.54
CA ALA A 263 19.52 4.95 -10.70
C ALA A 263 19.21 4.79 -9.20
N GLY A 264 20.23 4.38 -8.42
CA GLY A 264 20.10 4.15 -6.97
C GLY A 264 19.60 2.75 -6.57
N TYR A 265 19.30 1.87 -7.54
CA TYR A 265 18.89 0.49 -7.29
C TYR A 265 19.89 -0.49 -7.91
N SER A 266 20.19 -1.57 -7.18
CA SER A 266 21.10 -2.63 -7.61
C SER A 266 20.67 -3.99 -7.08
N LEU A 267 21.06 -5.08 -7.76
CA LEU A 267 20.79 -6.44 -7.28
C LEU A 267 21.48 -6.71 -5.94
N ASP A 268 22.63 -6.08 -5.67
CA ASP A 268 23.29 -6.15 -4.37
C ASP A 268 22.44 -5.56 -3.25
N ARG A 269 21.70 -4.48 -3.52
CA ARG A 269 20.77 -3.88 -2.55
C ARG A 269 19.60 -4.83 -2.25
N ALA A 270 19.03 -5.46 -3.28
CA ALA A 270 17.99 -6.48 -3.10
C ALA A 270 18.52 -7.72 -2.35
N ARG A 271 19.75 -8.16 -2.63
CA ARG A 271 20.42 -9.26 -1.90
C ARG A 271 20.63 -8.92 -0.43
N MET A 272 21.14 -7.72 -0.15
CA MET A 272 21.37 -7.24 1.21
C MET A 272 20.07 -7.18 2.01
N HIS A 273 18.98 -6.73 1.37
CA HIS A 273 17.64 -6.72 1.95
C HIS A 273 17.21 -8.10 2.45
N TYR A 274 17.14 -9.10 1.57
CA TYR A 274 16.73 -10.46 1.96
C TYR A 274 17.70 -11.11 2.96
N THR A 275 19.01 -10.83 2.84
CA THR A 275 20.00 -11.29 3.83
C THR A 275 19.71 -10.73 5.21
N ASN A 276 19.33 -9.45 5.31
CA ASN A 276 18.96 -8.83 6.58
C ASN A 276 17.65 -9.37 7.14
N VAL A 277 16.65 -9.63 6.29
CA VAL A 277 15.40 -10.29 6.71
C VAL A 277 15.69 -11.67 7.31
N LEU A 278 16.54 -12.48 6.66
CA LEU A 278 16.95 -13.80 7.16
C LEU A 278 17.76 -13.74 8.47
N LYS A 279 18.56 -12.70 8.68
CA LYS A 279 19.31 -12.50 9.94
C LYS A 279 18.41 -12.12 11.11
N LYS A 280 17.33 -11.38 10.84
CA LYS A 280 16.36 -10.95 11.87
C LYS A 280 15.35 -12.03 12.21
N SER A 281 14.99 -12.87 11.24
CA SER A 281 13.96 -13.90 11.39
C SER A 281 14.50 -15.16 12.06
N THR A 282 13.83 -15.60 13.12
CA THR A 282 14.09 -16.89 13.79
C THR A 282 13.56 -18.08 12.97
N SER A 283 12.57 -17.88 12.11
CA SER A 283 11.86 -18.95 11.40
C SER A 283 12.52 -19.41 10.09
N GLN A 284 13.61 -18.75 9.64
CA GLN A 284 14.34 -19.09 8.40
C GLN A 284 13.39 -19.35 7.21
N ASN A 285 12.45 -18.44 6.98
CA ASN A 285 11.32 -18.64 6.07
C ASN A 285 11.77 -19.09 4.64
N PRO A 286 11.16 -20.16 4.08
CA PRO A 286 11.57 -20.73 2.79
C PRO A 286 11.31 -19.81 1.59
N GLU A 287 10.28 -18.96 1.63
CA GLU A 287 9.99 -17.97 0.58
C GLU A 287 11.06 -16.87 0.57
N THR A 288 11.52 -16.40 1.74
CA THR A 288 12.65 -15.45 1.81
C THR A 288 13.91 -16.02 1.16
N TRP A 289 14.22 -17.30 1.40
CA TRP A 289 15.33 -17.99 0.74
C TRP A 289 15.12 -18.12 -0.78
N ALA A 290 13.90 -18.40 -1.22
CA ALA A 290 13.56 -18.49 -2.64
C ALA A 290 13.73 -17.14 -3.35
N LEU A 291 13.28 -16.05 -2.73
CA LEU A 291 13.43 -14.69 -3.26
C LEU A 291 14.90 -14.25 -3.32
N LEU A 292 15.71 -14.60 -2.31
CA LEU A 292 17.16 -14.41 -2.36
C LEU A 292 17.79 -15.19 -3.52
N GLY A 293 17.41 -16.46 -3.68
CA GLY A 293 17.86 -17.29 -4.81
C GLY A 293 17.44 -16.73 -6.16
N ARG A 294 16.27 -16.09 -6.24
CA ARG A 294 15.80 -15.39 -7.44
C ARG A 294 16.66 -14.19 -7.79
N VAL A 295 17.05 -13.38 -6.79
CA VAL A 295 17.96 -12.24 -7.01
C VAL A 295 19.30 -12.71 -7.58
N ASP A 296 19.87 -13.78 -7.01
CA ASP A 296 21.14 -14.34 -7.49
C ASP A 296 21.00 -15.03 -8.86
N LYS A 297 19.87 -15.68 -9.13
CA LYS A 297 19.55 -16.26 -10.46
C LYS A 297 19.48 -15.16 -11.51
N ASP A 298 18.77 -14.07 -11.23
CA ASP A 298 18.63 -12.95 -12.17
C ASP A 298 19.98 -12.24 -12.38
N ALA A 299 20.81 -12.11 -11.34
CA ALA A 299 22.17 -11.60 -11.45
C ALA A 299 23.04 -12.47 -12.37
N TRP A 300 22.99 -13.79 -12.20
CA TRP A 300 23.69 -14.74 -13.06
C TRP A 300 23.22 -14.63 -14.52
N ILE A 301 21.90 -14.63 -14.77
CA ILE A 301 21.33 -14.48 -16.13
C ILE A 301 21.78 -13.18 -16.79
N ALA A 302 21.82 -12.08 -16.04
CA ALA A 302 22.21 -10.77 -16.58
C ALA A 302 23.66 -10.72 -17.09
N MET A 303 24.56 -11.57 -16.58
CA MET A 303 25.96 -11.60 -17.03
C MET A 303 26.12 -12.18 -18.44
N TRP A 304 25.36 -13.23 -18.75
CA TRP A 304 25.52 -13.95 -20.02
C TRP A 304 24.41 -13.67 -21.04
N ARG A 305 23.19 -13.29 -20.62
CA ARG A 305 22.06 -13.08 -21.54
C ARG A 305 22.07 -11.68 -22.14
N ARG A 306 23.09 -11.38 -22.95
CA ARG A 306 23.30 -10.05 -23.56
C ARG A 306 23.12 -10.07 -25.08
N HIS A 307 22.54 -9.01 -25.63
CA HIS A 307 22.23 -8.94 -27.07
C HIS A 307 23.46 -8.76 -27.98
N ASP A 308 24.60 -8.39 -27.41
CA ASP A 308 25.87 -8.12 -28.09
C ASP A 308 26.74 -9.35 -28.32
N ILE A 309 26.36 -10.52 -27.81
CA ILE A 309 27.13 -11.77 -27.96
C ILE A 309 26.31 -12.89 -28.62
N SER A 310 27.01 -13.81 -29.28
CA SER A 310 26.41 -14.95 -29.97
C SER A 310 25.82 -15.98 -28.98
N PRO A 311 24.86 -16.82 -29.40
CA PRO A 311 24.33 -17.90 -28.55
C PRO A 311 25.41 -18.85 -28.00
N LYS A 312 26.49 -19.06 -28.77
CA LYS A 312 27.63 -19.89 -28.33
C LYS A 312 28.44 -19.22 -27.22
N GLU A 313 28.62 -17.90 -27.29
CA GLU A 313 29.29 -17.12 -26.25
C GLU A 313 28.41 -17.02 -24.99
N MET A 314 27.09 -16.85 -25.14
CA MET A 314 26.15 -16.91 -24.00
C MET A 314 26.32 -18.21 -23.20
N LEU A 315 26.44 -19.35 -23.88
CA LEU A 315 26.62 -20.65 -23.24
C LEU A 315 27.94 -20.72 -22.45
N LEU A 316 29.03 -20.20 -23.03
CA LEU A 316 30.34 -20.18 -22.39
C LEU A 316 30.32 -19.29 -21.15
N GLU A 317 29.86 -18.05 -21.27
CA GLU A 317 29.76 -17.08 -20.17
C GLU A 317 28.87 -17.59 -19.03
N ALA A 318 27.76 -18.26 -19.37
CA ALA A 318 26.88 -18.87 -18.37
C ALA A 318 27.59 -19.93 -17.51
N GLY A 319 28.56 -20.64 -18.09
CA GLY A 319 29.39 -21.64 -17.41
C GLY A 319 30.54 -21.04 -16.61
N GLU A 320 31.16 -19.95 -17.08
CA GLU A 320 32.25 -19.25 -16.37
C GLU A 320 31.74 -18.53 -15.10
N GLU A 321 30.53 -17.97 -15.13
CA GLU A 321 29.90 -17.28 -14.00
C GLU A 321 29.26 -18.22 -12.94
N ASP A 322 29.93 -19.34 -12.67
CA ASP A 322 29.42 -20.44 -11.85
C ASP A 322 29.23 -20.07 -10.36
N THR A 323 29.86 -18.99 -9.91
CA THR A 323 29.79 -18.54 -8.51
C THR A 323 28.41 -18.00 -8.16
N LEU A 324 27.81 -17.17 -9.01
CA LEU A 324 26.44 -16.68 -8.80
C LEU A 324 25.43 -17.81 -8.95
N LEU A 325 25.64 -18.71 -9.92
CA LEU A 325 24.81 -19.90 -10.11
C LEU A 325 24.79 -20.78 -8.84
N ARG A 326 25.96 -21.05 -8.22
CA ARG A 326 26.05 -21.80 -6.96
C ARG A 326 25.36 -21.10 -5.79
N LYS A 327 25.43 -19.76 -5.70
CA LYS A 327 24.72 -18.99 -4.65
C LYS A 327 23.20 -19.10 -4.79
N ALA A 328 22.69 -19.00 -6.02
CA ALA A 328 21.28 -19.19 -6.32
C ALA A 328 20.83 -20.62 -5.98
N ILE A 329 21.59 -21.63 -6.41
CA ILE A 329 21.34 -23.05 -6.07
C ILE A 329 21.24 -23.24 -4.57
N GLU A 330 22.20 -22.73 -3.79
CA GLU A 330 22.22 -22.94 -2.35
C GLU A 330 21.04 -22.27 -1.64
N SER A 331 20.65 -21.07 -2.07
CA SER A 331 19.49 -20.38 -1.50
C SER A 331 18.19 -21.16 -1.72
N TYR A 332 17.95 -21.63 -2.95
CA TYR A 332 16.78 -22.47 -3.23
C TYR A 332 16.85 -23.83 -2.52
N ARG A 333 18.02 -24.49 -2.50
CA ARG A 333 18.22 -25.77 -1.78
C ARG A 333 17.92 -25.62 -0.29
N LYS A 334 18.36 -24.54 0.36
CA LYS A 334 18.03 -24.25 1.76
C LYS A 334 16.52 -24.08 1.95
N GLY A 335 15.87 -23.27 1.13
CA GLY A 335 14.41 -23.08 1.19
C GLY A 335 13.65 -24.41 1.07
N PHE A 336 14.04 -25.28 0.13
CA PHE A 336 13.40 -26.58 -0.06
C PHE A 336 13.68 -27.57 1.09
N ARG A 337 14.89 -27.57 1.67
CA ARG A 337 15.21 -28.42 2.83
C ARG A 337 14.47 -27.99 4.10
N ILE A 338 14.22 -26.70 4.27
CA ILE A 338 13.45 -26.16 5.40
C ILE A 338 11.98 -26.57 5.29
N ASN A 339 11.42 -26.50 4.08
CA ASN A 339 10.06 -26.93 3.82
C ASN A 339 9.95 -27.66 2.46
N PRO A 340 9.96 -29.01 2.45
CA PRO A 340 9.81 -29.79 1.22
C PRO A 340 8.46 -29.60 0.51
N ALA A 341 7.43 -29.02 1.16
CA ALA A 341 6.20 -28.65 0.46
C ALA A 341 6.38 -27.39 -0.42
N HIS A 342 7.46 -26.63 -0.23
CA HIS A 342 7.76 -25.42 -1.02
C HIS A 342 8.36 -25.79 -2.39
N PHE A 343 7.54 -26.39 -3.25
CA PHE A 343 7.95 -26.90 -4.56
C PHE A 343 8.59 -25.84 -5.46
N TYR A 344 8.24 -24.55 -5.32
CA TYR A 344 8.89 -23.46 -6.04
C TYR A 344 10.40 -23.40 -5.77
N SER A 345 10.82 -23.59 -4.52
CA SER A 345 12.25 -23.67 -4.17
C SER A 345 12.87 -24.93 -4.74
N GLY A 346 12.19 -26.07 -4.63
CA GLY A 346 12.71 -27.35 -5.11
C GLY A 346 12.95 -27.36 -6.62
N ILE A 347 12.01 -26.87 -7.42
CA ILE A 347 12.13 -26.90 -8.89
C ILE A 347 13.19 -25.92 -9.38
N ASN A 348 13.30 -24.74 -8.78
CA ASN A 348 14.38 -23.80 -9.13
C ASN A 348 15.74 -24.36 -8.70
N ALA A 349 15.87 -24.96 -7.51
CA ALA A 349 17.11 -25.62 -7.11
C ALA A 349 17.50 -26.73 -8.08
N LEU A 350 16.58 -27.65 -8.39
CA LEU A 350 16.83 -28.79 -9.26
C LEU A 350 17.20 -28.34 -10.68
N THR A 351 16.46 -27.39 -11.23
CA THR A 351 16.75 -26.80 -12.56
C THR A 351 18.16 -26.21 -12.60
N LEU A 352 18.53 -25.39 -11.62
CA LEU A 352 19.84 -24.75 -11.59
C LEU A 352 20.98 -25.76 -11.34
N MET A 353 20.75 -26.83 -10.56
CA MET A 353 21.73 -27.91 -10.38
C MET A 353 21.96 -28.70 -11.68
N HIS A 354 20.90 -28.98 -12.43
CA HIS A 354 20.98 -29.59 -13.75
C HIS A 354 21.73 -28.70 -14.75
N LEU A 355 21.43 -27.40 -14.78
CA LEU A 355 22.16 -26.42 -15.60
C LEU A 355 23.63 -26.33 -15.19
N TYR A 356 23.93 -26.29 -13.89
CA TYR A 356 25.31 -26.30 -13.41
C TYR A 356 26.08 -27.53 -13.91
N ARG A 357 25.50 -28.73 -13.79
CA ARG A 357 26.11 -29.96 -14.34
C ARG A 357 26.26 -29.89 -15.86
N HIS A 358 25.27 -29.37 -16.57
CA HIS A 358 25.31 -29.26 -18.03
C HIS A 358 26.45 -28.32 -18.49
N LEU A 359 26.58 -27.16 -17.86
CA LEU A 359 27.52 -26.10 -18.23
C LEU A 359 28.95 -26.43 -17.78
N THR A 360 29.13 -26.93 -16.55
CA THR A 360 30.46 -27.11 -15.94
C THR A 360 30.99 -28.55 -15.96
N LYS A 361 30.12 -29.52 -16.27
CA LYS A 361 30.39 -30.98 -16.18
C LYS A 361 30.68 -31.50 -14.77
N ASP A 362 30.55 -30.66 -13.75
CA ASP A 362 30.73 -31.03 -12.35
C ASP A 362 29.53 -31.81 -11.80
N THR A 363 29.81 -32.93 -11.12
CA THR A 363 28.83 -33.94 -10.65
C THR A 363 28.48 -33.82 -9.17
N ARG A 364 28.89 -32.74 -8.48
CA ARG A 364 28.70 -32.56 -7.03
C ARG A 364 27.25 -32.71 -6.54
N TYR A 365 26.28 -32.46 -7.41
CA TYR A 365 24.84 -32.47 -7.10
C TYR A 365 24.13 -33.77 -7.50
N ASP A 366 24.83 -34.71 -8.14
CA ASP A 366 24.23 -35.91 -8.76
C ASP A 366 23.40 -36.75 -7.80
N LYS A 367 23.85 -36.86 -6.54
CA LYS A 367 23.18 -37.66 -5.51
C LYS A 367 21.85 -37.07 -5.06
N GLU A 368 21.57 -35.80 -5.36
CA GLU A 368 20.35 -35.11 -4.95
C GLU A 368 19.27 -35.11 -6.04
N PHE A 369 19.60 -35.41 -7.29
CA PHE A 369 18.64 -35.33 -8.40
C PHE A 369 17.42 -36.22 -8.22
N GLU A 370 17.61 -37.52 -7.98
CA GLU A 370 16.51 -38.46 -7.82
C GLU A 370 15.68 -38.17 -6.56
N PRO A 371 16.28 -37.98 -5.37
CA PRO A 371 15.50 -37.68 -4.16
C PRO A 371 14.71 -36.37 -4.26
N MET A 372 15.31 -35.32 -4.85
CA MET A 372 14.61 -34.03 -5.03
C MET A 372 13.49 -34.13 -6.06
N ALA A 373 13.69 -34.87 -7.17
CA ALA A 373 12.64 -35.11 -8.14
C ALA A 373 11.46 -35.86 -7.52
N GLY A 374 11.72 -36.90 -6.72
CA GLY A 374 10.69 -37.63 -5.97
C GLY A 374 9.94 -36.74 -4.99
N ALA A 375 10.66 -35.94 -4.21
CA ALA A 375 10.07 -34.99 -3.26
C ALA A 375 9.21 -33.93 -3.96
N LEU A 376 9.65 -33.42 -5.12
CA LEU A 376 8.88 -32.46 -5.93
C LEU A 376 7.58 -33.06 -6.48
N ARG A 377 7.64 -34.29 -6.99
CA ARG A 377 6.43 -35.01 -7.42
C ARG A 377 5.45 -35.16 -6.27
N TYR A 378 5.93 -35.51 -5.07
CA TYR A 378 5.07 -35.62 -3.91
C TYR A 378 4.48 -34.28 -3.47
N ALA A 379 5.31 -33.23 -3.35
CA ALA A 379 4.89 -31.90 -2.91
C ALA A 379 3.82 -31.29 -3.83
N THR A 380 3.97 -31.46 -5.15
CA THR A 380 3.02 -30.94 -6.13
C THR A 380 1.69 -31.71 -6.15
N LEU A 381 1.65 -32.98 -5.74
CA LEU A 381 0.38 -33.73 -5.58
C LEU A 381 -0.48 -33.18 -4.43
N CYS A 382 0.12 -32.46 -3.48
CA CYS A 382 -0.60 -31.86 -2.37
C CYS A 382 -1.30 -30.55 -2.73
N GLU A 383 -1.05 -29.98 -3.92
CA GLU A 383 -1.64 -28.73 -4.37
C GLU A 383 -2.37 -28.86 -5.72
N GLN A 384 -3.54 -28.21 -5.84
CA GLN A 384 -4.36 -28.23 -7.05
C GLN A 384 -4.45 -26.83 -7.67
N ASN A 385 -3.30 -26.30 -8.11
CA ASN A 385 -3.23 -25.00 -8.77
C ASN A 385 -2.31 -25.01 -10.00
N TYR A 386 -2.35 -23.92 -10.76
CA TYR A 386 -1.55 -23.73 -11.97
C TYR A 386 -0.05 -23.92 -11.72
N TRP A 387 0.50 -23.35 -10.64
CA TRP A 387 1.94 -23.37 -10.35
C TRP A 387 2.45 -24.75 -9.98
N ALA A 388 1.67 -25.54 -9.22
CA ALA A 388 1.98 -26.94 -8.96
C ALA A 388 2.01 -27.77 -10.25
N ALA A 389 1.03 -27.55 -11.15
CA ALA A 389 0.97 -28.25 -12.43
C ALA A 389 2.09 -27.84 -13.40
N VAL A 390 2.45 -26.55 -13.46
CA VAL A 390 3.62 -26.07 -14.21
C VAL A 390 4.89 -26.68 -13.67
N THR A 391 5.03 -26.78 -12.34
CA THR A 391 6.21 -27.38 -11.71
C THR A 391 6.40 -28.84 -12.12
N ILE A 392 5.32 -29.61 -12.30
CA ILE A 392 5.43 -30.95 -12.89
C ILE A 392 5.94 -30.89 -14.34
N GLY A 393 5.44 -29.96 -15.16
CA GLY A 393 5.95 -29.78 -16.52
C GLY A 393 7.43 -29.39 -16.55
N ASP A 394 7.85 -28.47 -15.67
CA ASP A 394 9.26 -28.08 -15.51
C ASP A 394 10.11 -29.27 -15.06
N LEU A 395 9.59 -30.14 -14.19
CA LEU A 395 10.28 -31.37 -13.79
C LEU A 395 10.43 -32.34 -14.98
N GLU A 396 9.39 -32.50 -15.80
CA GLU A 396 9.45 -33.33 -17.00
C GLU A 396 10.44 -32.80 -18.05
N ILE A 397 10.74 -31.49 -18.08
CA ILE A 397 11.85 -30.97 -18.89
C ILE A 397 13.18 -31.59 -18.45
N LEU A 398 13.39 -31.71 -17.13
CA LEU A 398 14.65 -32.15 -16.53
C LEU A 398 14.85 -33.67 -16.61
N VAL A 399 13.80 -34.45 -16.37
CA VAL A 399 13.91 -35.92 -16.20
C VAL A 399 13.02 -36.74 -17.13
N GLY A 400 12.19 -36.09 -17.94
CA GLY A 400 11.17 -36.71 -18.78
C GLY A 400 11.52 -36.73 -20.27
N THR A 401 10.46 -36.80 -21.08
CA THR A 401 10.50 -36.90 -22.54
C THR A 401 9.66 -35.79 -23.17
N PRO A 402 9.78 -35.51 -24.48
CA PRO A 402 8.96 -34.50 -25.13
C PRO A 402 7.45 -34.78 -24.97
N GLU A 403 7.04 -36.04 -24.91
CA GLU A 403 5.63 -36.43 -24.75
C GLU A 403 5.12 -36.22 -23.32
N SER A 404 5.94 -36.53 -22.30
CA SER A 404 5.56 -36.28 -20.90
C SER A 404 5.50 -34.78 -20.60
N VAL A 405 6.42 -33.98 -21.17
CA VAL A 405 6.38 -32.51 -21.11
C VAL A 405 5.09 -31.96 -21.72
N ARG A 406 4.73 -32.39 -22.93
CA ARG A 406 3.48 -31.96 -23.60
C ARG A 406 2.27 -32.29 -22.76
N THR A 407 2.24 -33.49 -22.16
CA THR A 407 1.14 -33.95 -21.31
C THR A 407 1.01 -33.09 -20.06
N ALA A 408 2.11 -32.87 -19.34
CA ALA A 408 2.15 -32.08 -18.12
C ALA A 408 1.76 -30.61 -18.35
N TYR A 409 2.35 -29.92 -19.33
CA TYR A 409 1.99 -28.52 -19.58
C TYR A 409 0.59 -28.34 -20.16
N LYS A 410 0.04 -29.31 -20.92
CA LYS A 410 -1.38 -29.28 -21.31
C LYS A 410 -2.29 -29.35 -20.08
N ALA A 411 -1.96 -30.20 -19.10
CA ALA A 411 -2.70 -30.27 -17.84
C ALA A 411 -2.60 -28.95 -17.07
N ALA A 412 -1.41 -28.33 -17.00
CA ALA A 412 -1.21 -27.03 -16.37
C ALA A 412 -2.06 -25.92 -17.00
N ILE A 413 -2.14 -25.85 -18.34
CA ILE A 413 -3.02 -24.90 -19.03
C ILE A 413 -4.50 -25.10 -18.65
N GLY A 414 -4.91 -26.33 -18.30
CA GLY A 414 -6.26 -26.60 -17.79
C GLY A 414 -6.58 -25.89 -16.48
N PHE A 415 -5.58 -25.60 -15.64
CA PHE A 415 -5.74 -24.84 -14.40
C PHE A 415 -5.62 -23.32 -14.59
N ASN A 416 -5.07 -22.86 -15.71
CA ASN A 416 -4.90 -21.44 -16.00
C ASN A 416 -6.26 -20.78 -16.25
N LYS A 417 -6.58 -19.74 -15.48
CA LYS A 417 -7.85 -19.00 -15.59
C LYS A 417 -7.81 -17.93 -16.67
N ARG A 418 -7.23 -18.25 -17.84
CA ARG A 418 -6.95 -17.30 -18.94
C ARG A 418 -6.03 -16.14 -18.54
N ASP A 419 -5.16 -16.37 -17.56
CA ASP A 419 -4.16 -15.38 -17.17
C ASP A 419 -2.99 -15.42 -18.16
N TRP A 420 -2.85 -14.33 -18.92
CA TRP A 420 -1.80 -14.18 -19.92
C TRP A 420 -0.40 -14.09 -19.29
N PHE A 421 -0.28 -13.45 -18.11
CA PHE A 421 1.02 -13.25 -17.45
C PHE A 421 1.57 -14.55 -16.89
N GLU A 422 0.71 -15.42 -16.34
CA GLU A 422 1.09 -16.76 -15.88
C GLU A 422 1.73 -17.58 -17.02
N LEU A 423 1.06 -17.64 -18.18
CA LEU A 423 1.56 -18.38 -19.34
C LEU A 423 2.84 -17.77 -19.92
N HIS A 424 2.92 -16.43 -19.99
CA HIS A 424 4.11 -15.75 -20.47
C HIS A 424 5.31 -15.98 -19.55
N SER A 425 5.10 -15.95 -18.23
CA SER A 425 6.16 -16.19 -17.25
C SER A 425 6.75 -17.59 -17.39
N SER A 426 5.91 -18.62 -17.57
CA SER A 426 6.37 -19.99 -17.81
C SER A 426 7.13 -20.13 -19.12
N LEU A 427 6.65 -19.49 -20.19
CA LEU A 427 7.33 -19.47 -21.49
C LEU A 427 8.73 -18.82 -21.41
N ASP A 428 8.88 -17.73 -20.65
CA ASP A 428 10.17 -17.06 -20.49
C ASP A 428 11.20 -17.91 -19.76
N GLN A 429 10.78 -18.75 -18.79
CA GLN A 429 11.68 -19.72 -18.16
C GLN A 429 12.20 -20.75 -19.19
N LEU A 430 11.33 -21.27 -20.04
CA LEU A 430 11.74 -22.21 -21.10
C LEU A 430 12.70 -21.57 -22.11
N ARG A 431 12.52 -20.28 -22.44
CA ARG A 431 13.43 -19.56 -23.32
C ARG A 431 14.85 -19.44 -22.73
N ILE A 432 14.98 -19.33 -21.40
CA ILE A 432 16.29 -19.36 -20.74
C ILE A 432 16.96 -20.70 -20.99
N LEU A 433 16.25 -21.82 -20.78
CA LEU A 433 16.78 -23.16 -21.04
C LEU A 433 17.17 -23.36 -22.50
N ARG A 434 16.35 -22.84 -23.43
CA ARG A 434 16.65 -22.88 -24.87
C ARG A 434 17.93 -22.13 -25.23
N HIS A 435 18.19 -20.96 -24.63
CA HIS A 435 19.44 -20.22 -24.88
C HIS A 435 20.68 -20.96 -24.35
N LEU A 436 20.51 -21.86 -23.39
CA LEU A 436 21.58 -22.68 -22.82
C LEU A 436 21.69 -24.07 -23.46
N ASP A 437 20.98 -24.32 -24.58
CA ASP A 437 20.95 -25.61 -25.28
C ASP A 437 20.66 -26.81 -24.34
N TYR A 438 19.85 -26.56 -23.30
CA TYR A 438 19.53 -27.57 -22.30
C TYR A 438 18.29 -28.36 -22.72
N HIS A 439 18.47 -29.65 -23.04
CA HIS A 439 17.38 -30.59 -23.38
C HIS A 439 16.43 -30.02 -24.46
N SER A 440 16.99 -29.60 -25.59
CA SER A 440 16.30 -28.79 -26.62
C SER A 440 14.99 -29.40 -27.12
N GLU A 441 14.91 -30.73 -27.31
CA GLU A 441 13.66 -31.40 -27.71
C GLU A 441 12.54 -31.27 -26.67
N ASN A 442 12.86 -31.41 -25.38
CA ASN A 442 11.91 -31.25 -24.28
C ASN A 442 11.46 -29.78 -24.18
N VAL A 443 12.41 -28.84 -24.24
CA VAL A 443 12.15 -27.40 -24.14
C VAL A 443 11.28 -26.91 -25.29
N ASP A 444 11.58 -27.29 -26.53
CA ASP A 444 10.79 -26.90 -27.70
C ASP A 444 9.38 -27.49 -27.67
N ALA A 445 9.22 -28.71 -27.13
CA ALA A 445 7.92 -29.31 -26.90
C ALA A 445 7.08 -28.48 -25.92
N GLY A 446 7.67 -27.96 -24.84
CA GLY A 446 7.01 -27.06 -23.89
C GLY A 446 6.70 -25.67 -24.46
N ILE A 447 7.66 -25.04 -25.15
CA ILE A 447 7.48 -23.72 -25.79
C ILE A 447 6.29 -23.74 -26.75
N THR A 448 6.19 -24.77 -27.58
CA THR A 448 5.09 -24.94 -28.53
C THR A 448 3.71 -24.93 -27.83
N ILE A 449 3.62 -25.53 -26.64
CA ILE A 449 2.38 -25.60 -25.87
C ILE A 449 1.96 -24.23 -25.35
N PHE A 450 2.90 -23.48 -24.74
CA PHE A 450 2.61 -22.14 -24.23
C PHE A 450 2.34 -21.12 -25.34
N GLU A 451 3.09 -21.13 -26.44
CA GLU A 451 2.85 -20.24 -27.58
C GLU A 451 1.46 -20.47 -28.20
N ARG A 452 1.02 -21.73 -28.30
CA ARG A 452 -0.32 -22.07 -28.78
C ARG A 452 -1.41 -21.58 -27.82
N ALA A 453 -1.17 -21.63 -26.51
CA ALA A 453 -2.11 -21.15 -25.51
C ALA A 453 -2.21 -19.62 -25.51
N LEU A 454 -1.06 -18.92 -25.54
CA LEU A 454 -0.99 -17.45 -25.58
C LEU A 454 -1.66 -16.86 -26.83
N LYS A 455 -1.57 -17.51 -27.99
CA LYS A 455 -2.28 -17.10 -29.22
C LYS A 455 -3.81 -17.05 -29.07
N LYS A 456 -4.38 -17.75 -28.09
CA LYS A 456 -5.83 -17.77 -27.83
C LYS A 456 -6.27 -16.71 -26.81
N LEU A 457 -5.33 -16.02 -26.17
CA LEU A 457 -5.62 -15.01 -25.16
C LEU A 457 -5.46 -13.61 -25.75
N LYS A 458 -6.34 -12.69 -25.36
CA LYS A 458 -6.13 -11.26 -25.60
C LYS A 458 -4.95 -10.84 -24.73
N LYS A 459 -3.92 -10.24 -25.33
CA LYS A 459 -2.85 -9.60 -24.57
C LYS A 459 -3.50 -8.52 -23.68
N PRO A 460 -3.09 -8.39 -22.40
CA PRO A 460 -3.59 -7.34 -21.51
C PRO A 460 -3.54 -5.97 -22.19
N GLU A 461 -4.54 -5.12 -21.92
CA GLU A 461 -4.66 -3.81 -22.55
C GLU A 461 -3.41 -2.95 -22.34
N LYS A 462 -3.03 -2.22 -23.39
CA LYS A 462 -1.91 -1.28 -23.34
C LYS A 462 -2.25 -0.23 -22.28
N LYS A 463 -1.37 -0.05 -21.29
CA LYS A 463 -1.51 1.02 -20.30
C LYS A 463 -1.48 2.37 -21.03
N PRO A 464 -2.23 3.39 -20.57
CA PRO A 464 -2.19 4.71 -21.19
C PRO A 464 -0.75 5.25 -21.26
N GLU A 465 -0.44 5.98 -22.33
CA GLU A 465 0.88 6.59 -22.50
C GLU A 465 1.03 7.80 -21.57
N LYS A 466 0.05 8.71 -21.57
CA LYS A 466 -0.01 9.88 -20.69
C LYS A 466 -1.31 9.89 -19.87
N ILE A 467 -1.23 10.48 -18.69
CA ILE A 467 -2.36 10.69 -17.79
C ILE A 467 -2.55 12.19 -17.58
N PHE A 468 -3.63 12.74 -18.11
CA PHE A 468 -4.01 14.14 -17.89
C PHE A 468 -4.93 14.23 -16.66
N LEU A 469 -4.42 14.82 -15.59
CA LEU A 469 -5.20 15.08 -14.38
C LEU A 469 -5.67 16.54 -14.41
N PHE A 470 -6.95 16.78 -14.13
CA PHE A 470 -7.50 18.14 -14.11
C PHE A 470 -8.19 18.50 -12.79
N SER A 471 -7.99 19.74 -12.36
CA SER A 471 -8.85 20.42 -11.37
C SER A 471 -8.83 21.91 -11.61
N GLY A 472 -9.99 22.53 -11.47
CA GLY A 472 -10.07 23.97 -11.60
C GLY A 472 -11.36 24.56 -11.06
N HIS A 473 -11.47 25.88 -11.23
CA HIS A 473 -12.65 26.62 -10.77
C HIS A 473 -13.90 26.25 -11.56
N MET A 474 -14.99 26.13 -10.83
CA MET A 474 -16.32 26.15 -11.43
C MET A 474 -16.64 27.55 -11.97
N ILE A 475 -17.58 27.65 -12.91
CA ILE A 475 -18.04 28.96 -13.35
C ILE A 475 -18.67 29.71 -12.17
N ASP A 476 -18.36 31.00 -12.04
CA ASP A 476 -18.89 31.78 -10.91
C ASP A 476 -20.42 31.82 -10.93
N ARG A 477 -21.03 31.80 -9.74
CA ARG A 477 -22.44 32.14 -9.58
C ARG A 477 -22.64 33.61 -9.94
N PRO A 478 -23.77 34.01 -10.54
CA PRO A 478 -24.01 35.40 -10.95
C PRO A 478 -23.88 36.43 -9.82
N ASP A 479 -24.06 36.00 -8.57
CA ASP A 479 -24.05 36.81 -7.34
C ASP A 479 -22.74 36.72 -6.55
N ARG A 480 -21.68 36.10 -7.09
CA ARG A 480 -20.40 35.97 -6.39
C ARG A 480 -19.74 37.34 -6.20
N ALA A 481 -19.50 37.73 -4.95
CA ALA A 481 -18.93 39.04 -4.59
C ALA A 481 -17.50 39.24 -5.15
N GLU A 482 -16.67 38.21 -5.08
CA GLU A 482 -15.31 38.20 -5.61
C GLU A 482 -15.18 37.14 -6.73
N PRO A 483 -15.19 37.57 -8.01
CA PRO A 483 -15.10 36.67 -9.15
C PRO A 483 -13.78 35.88 -9.18
N ARG A 484 -13.87 34.55 -9.32
CA ARG A 484 -12.71 33.65 -9.46
C ARG A 484 -12.60 33.10 -10.88
N PHE A 485 -13.73 32.74 -11.48
CA PHE A 485 -13.82 32.31 -12.89
C PHE A 485 -15.17 32.74 -13.52
N PRO A 486 -15.27 34.01 -13.95
CA PRO A 486 -16.51 34.56 -14.50
C PRO A 486 -16.74 34.09 -15.95
N ALA A 487 -18.00 34.15 -16.39
CA ALA A 487 -18.47 33.54 -17.64
C ALA A 487 -17.76 34.04 -18.91
N GLU A 488 -17.26 35.28 -18.90
CA GLU A 488 -16.58 35.92 -20.02
C GLU A 488 -15.20 35.28 -20.28
N LYS A 489 -14.59 34.65 -19.28
CA LYS A 489 -13.26 34.01 -19.40
C LYS A 489 -13.32 32.59 -19.93
N LYS A 490 -14.52 32.01 -20.09
CA LYS A 490 -14.70 30.59 -20.44
C LYS A 490 -14.03 30.19 -21.76
N ASP A 491 -14.13 31.04 -22.80
CA ASP A 491 -13.64 30.70 -24.14
C ASP A 491 -12.10 30.81 -24.20
N ARG A 492 -11.53 31.79 -23.49
CA ARG A 492 -10.08 31.91 -23.31
C ARG A 492 -9.51 30.75 -22.49
N ALA A 493 -10.22 30.30 -21.45
CA ALA A 493 -9.86 29.11 -20.68
C ALA A 493 -9.86 27.85 -21.55
N ALA A 494 -10.93 27.63 -22.33
CA ALA A 494 -11.04 26.48 -23.24
C ALA A 494 -9.88 26.45 -24.25
N GLY A 495 -9.57 27.59 -24.88
CA GLY A 495 -8.45 27.70 -25.81
C GLY A 495 -7.09 27.40 -25.17
N LYS A 496 -6.87 27.82 -23.93
CA LYS A 496 -5.63 27.51 -23.18
C LYS A 496 -5.53 26.03 -22.82
N ILE A 497 -6.63 25.41 -22.38
CA ILE A 497 -6.66 23.97 -22.09
C ILE A 497 -6.35 23.16 -23.36
N ALA A 498 -7.01 23.51 -24.48
CA ALA A 498 -6.77 22.91 -25.78
C ALA A 498 -5.30 23.02 -26.21
N THR A 499 -4.70 24.21 -26.08
CA THR A 499 -3.29 24.45 -26.41
C THR A 499 -2.36 23.55 -25.60
N ILE A 500 -2.58 23.44 -24.28
CA ILE A 500 -1.76 22.58 -23.42
C ILE A 500 -1.89 21.11 -23.83
N LEU A 501 -3.10 20.65 -24.13
CA LEU A 501 -3.32 19.27 -24.61
C LEU A 501 -2.62 19.01 -25.95
N ASP A 502 -2.59 20.00 -26.85
CA ASP A 502 -1.86 19.92 -28.12
C ASP A 502 -0.34 19.91 -27.91
N GLU A 503 0.19 20.72 -27.00
CA GLU A 503 1.61 20.74 -26.64
C GLU A 503 2.10 19.39 -26.09
N PHE A 504 1.21 18.62 -25.48
CA PHE A 504 1.49 17.27 -24.99
C PHE A 504 1.13 16.18 -25.99
N ASP A 505 0.75 16.49 -27.24
CA ASP A 505 0.31 15.50 -28.24
C ASP A 505 -0.75 14.53 -27.70
N ALA A 506 -1.78 15.06 -27.02
CA ALA A 506 -2.82 14.24 -26.40
C ALA A 506 -3.64 13.47 -27.46
N GLY A 507 -3.87 12.17 -27.25
CA GLY A 507 -4.56 11.32 -28.22
C GLY A 507 -5.27 10.09 -27.64
N SER A 508 -5.64 9.16 -28.52
CA SER A 508 -6.45 7.97 -28.20
C SER A 508 -5.78 6.96 -27.27
N ASP A 509 -4.47 7.05 -27.11
CA ASP A 509 -3.67 6.20 -26.21
C ASP A 509 -3.55 6.79 -24.79
N ASP A 510 -4.17 7.96 -24.54
CA ASP A 510 -4.07 8.69 -23.28
C ASP A 510 -5.37 8.61 -22.44
N LEU A 511 -5.24 8.92 -21.16
CA LEU A 511 -6.35 8.96 -20.20
C LEU A 511 -6.45 10.33 -19.52
N ALA A 512 -7.66 10.85 -19.40
CA ALA A 512 -7.99 12.07 -18.69
C ALA A 512 -8.87 11.79 -17.44
N LEU A 513 -8.54 12.44 -16.33
CA LEU A 513 -9.20 12.29 -15.02
C LEU A 513 -9.68 13.66 -14.51
N THR A 514 -10.98 13.78 -14.22
CA THR A 514 -11.66 15.04 -13.82
C THR A 514 -13.00 14.74 -13.14
N GLN A 515 -13.67 15.73 -12.55
CA GLN A 515 -14.98 15.53 -11.87
C GLN A 515 -16.19 15.78 -12.78
N GLY A 516 -16.03 16.61 -13.82
CA GLY A 516 -17.11 17.00 -14.73
C GLY A 516 -18.00 18.15 -14.23
N ALA A 517 -17.49 19.02 -13.34
CA ALA A 517 -18.21 20.20 -12.86
C ALA A 517 -18.36 21.29 -13.95
N CYS A 518 -19.35 22.18 -13.80
CA CYS A 518 -19.51 23.32 -14.70
C CYS A 518 -18.33 24.30 -14.59
N GLY A 519 -17.82 24.80 -15.71
CA GLY A 519 -16.57 25.55 -15.74
C GLY A 519 -15.40 24.69 -16.21
N GLY A 520 -14.28 24.72 -15.49
CA GLY A 520 -13.00 24.12 -15.92
C GLY A 520 -13.10 22.64 -16.30
N ASP A 521 -13.72 21.80 -15.46
CA ASP A 521 -13.76 20.34 -15.66
C ASP A 521 -14.50 19.94 -16.94
N LEU A 522 -15.63 20.58 -17.26
CA LEU A 522 -16.34 20.34 -18.52
C LEU A 522 -15.58 20.89 -19.74
N LEU A 523 -14.95 22.06 -19.64
CA LEU A 523 -14.11 22.61 -20.71
C LEU A 523 -12.94 21.66 -21.02
N PHE A 524 -12.30 21.11 -19.99
CA PHE A 524 -11.25 20.11 -20.12
C PHE A 524 -11.76 18.80 -20.71
N THR A 525 -12.90 18.29 -20.21
CA THR A 525 -13.51 17.06 -20.73
C THR A 525 -13.79 17.18 -22.23
N GLU A 526 -14.37 18.27 -22.67
CA GLU A 526 -14.68 18.50 -24.08
C GLU A 526 -13.42 18.58 -24.94
N ALA A 527 -12.40 19.32 -24.50
CA ALA A 527 -11.11 19.42 -25.20
C ALA A 527 -10.40 18.06 -25.32
N CYS A 528 -10.50 17.20 -24.31
CA CYS A 528 -10.01 15.81 -24.35
C CYS A 528 -10.81 14.96 -25.34
N GLN A 529 -12.14 15.04 -25.31
CA GLN A 529 -13.02 14.28 -26.21
C GLN A 529 -12.81 14.65 -27.68
N GLU A 530 -12.54 15.92 -27.98
CA GLU A 530 -12.18 16.39 -29.34
C GLU A 530 -10.87 15.78 -29.85
N ARG A 531 -9.95 15.44 -28.95
CA ARG A 531 -8.66 14.78 -29.24
C ARG A 531 -8.71 13.26 -29.13
N ALA A 532 -9.91 12.69 -28.99
CA ALA A 532 -10.14 11.28 -28.74
C ALA A 532 -9.44 10.71 -27.48
N VAL A 533 -9.06 11.56 -26.54
CA VAL A 533 -8.53 11.13 -25.24
C VAL A 533 -9.65 10.45 -24.45
N SER A 534 -9.36 9.28 -23.88
CA SER A 534 -10.32 8.59 -23.02
C SER A 534 -10.54 9.40 -21.75
N VAL A 535 -11.78 9.79 -21.43
CA VAL A 535 -12.10 10.57 -20.21
C VAL A 535 -12.83 9.69 -19.21
N HIS A 536 -12.38 9.70 -17.96
CA HIS A 536 -13.10 9.12 -16.82
C HIS A 536 -13.47 10.21 -15.80
N TRP A 537 -14.73 10.18 -15.37
CA TRP A 537 -15.22 11.07 -14.32
C TRP A 537 -15.25 10.37 -12.96
N MET A 538 -14.76 11.09 -11.95
CA MET A 538 -14.77 10.66 -10.55
C MET A 538 -15.32 11.80 -9.70
N GLN A 539 -16.42 11.55 -8.99
CA GLN A 539 -17.22 12.60 -8.36
C GLN A 539 -17.28 12.46 -6.83
N PRO A 540 -17.30 13.57 -6.08
CA PRO A 540 -17.35 13.58 -4.62
C PRO A 540 -18.70 13.09 -4.05
N PHE A 541 -19.76 13.12 -4.86
CA PHE A 541 -21.13 12.78 -4.46
C PHE A 541 -21.75 11.76 -5.41
N SER A 542 -22.98 11.33 -5.07
CA SER A 542 -23.87 10.72 -6.06
C SER A 542 -24.09 11.68 -7.24
N GLU A 543 -24.28 11.16 -8.45
CA GLU A 543 -24.49 12.01 -9.64
C GLU A 543 -25.64 13.04 -9.45
N PRO A 544 -26.82 12.68 -8.92
CA PRO A 544 -27.90 13.66 -8.73
C PRO A 544 -27.52 14.80 -7.79
N GLU A 545 -26.72 14.51 -6.76
CA GLU A 545 -26.22 15.51 -5.83
C GLU A 545 -25.10 16.35 -6.44
N PHE A 546 -24.19 15.73 -7.20
CA PHE A 546 -23.15 16.42 -7.93
C PHE A 546 -23.73 17.43 -8.95
N ILE A 547 -24.77 17.05 -9.70
CA ILE A 547 -25.44 17.96 -10.64
C ILE A 547 -26.00 19.18 -9.90
N ARG A 548 -26.70 18.98 -8.77
CA ARG A 548 -27.24 20.09 -7.96
C ARG A 548 -26.15 21.01 -7.44
N ASN A 549 -25.06 20.44 -6.94
CA ASN A 549 -24.03 21.19 -6.22
C ASN A 549 -23.01 21.85 -7.16
N SER A 550 -22.71 21.22 -8.30
CA SER A 550 -21.54 21.54 -9.15
C SER A 550 -21.86 21.80 -10.62
N VAL A 551 -23.13 21.68 -11.04
CA VAL A 551 -23.55 21.91 -12.43
C VAL A 551 -24.68 22.94 -12.55
N ASP A 552 -25.69 22.83 -11.69
CA ASP A 552 -26.96 23.58 -11.84
C ASP A 552 -26.82 25.09 -11.70
N HIS A 553 -25.87 25.57 -10.89
CA HIS A 553 -25.65 27.01 -10.75
C HIS A 553 -25.08 27.66 -12.03
N GLY A 554 -24.56 26.87 -12.98
CA GLY A 554 -24.22 27.34 -14.32
C GLY A 554 -25.45 27.56 -15.21
N GLY A 555 -26.61 27.02 -14.85
CA GLY A 555 -27.84 27.07 -15.65
C GLY A 555 -27.90 26.02 -16.77
N ASP A 556 -28.97 26.08 -17.56
CA ASP A 556 -29.35 25.03 -18.54
C ASP A 556 -28.27 24.71 -19.58
N ILE A 557 -27.46 25.71 -19.94
CA ILE A 557 -26.35 25.55 -20.89
C ILE A 557 -25.33 24.54 -20.36
N TRP A 558 -24.93 24.66 -19.09
CA TRP A 558 -23.95 23.77 -18.49
C TRP A 558 -24.53 22.39 -18.18
N ARG A 559 -25.81 22.31 -17.80
CA ARG A 559 -26.51 21.04 -17.64
C ARG A 559 -26.59 20.25 -18.96
N LYS A 560 -26.86 20.92 -20.08
CA LYS A 560 -26.82 20.29 -21.40
C LYS A 560 -25.41 19.77 -21.73
N ARG A 561 -24.38 20.60 -21.56
CA ARG A 561 -22.97 20.21 -21.78
C ARG A 561 -22.55 19.02 -20.92
N TYR A 562 -22.99 18.97 -19.66
CA TYR A 562 -22.75 17.85 -18.77
C TYR A 562 -23.31 16.53 -19.35
N HIS A 563 -24.57 16.52 -19.78
CA HIS A 563 -25.19 15.33 -20.35
C HIS A 563 -24.56 14.93 -21.70
N ASP A 564 -24.24 15.91 -22.56
CA ASP A 564 -23.56 15.68 -23.84
C ASP A 564 -22.17 15.06 -23.62
N ALA A 565 -21.37 15.63 -22.71
CA ALA A 565 -20.05 15.11 -22.34
C ALA A 565 -20.13 13.72 -21.68
N LYS A 566 -21.09 13.50 -20.76
CA LYS A 566 -21.31 12.22 -20.08
C LYS A 566 -21.59 11.09 -21.07
N SER A 567 -22.39 11.36 -22.11
CA SER A 567 -22.76 10.36 -23.12
C SER A 567 -21.57 9.82 -23.92
N ARG A 568 -20.44 10.55 -23.91
CA ARG A 568 -19.20 10.22 -24.63
C ARG A 568 -18.09 9.69 -23.72
N LEU A 569 -18.35 9.43 -22.45
CA LEU A 569 -17.35 8.84 -21.56
C LEU A 569 -17.02 7.40 -21.95
N ALA A 570 -15.74 7.03 -21.87
CA ALA A 570 -15.28 5.68 -22.21
C ALA A 570 -15.68 4.64 -21.16
N LYS A 571 -15.89 5.07 -19.91
CA LYS A 571 -16.32 4.24 -18.79
C LYS A 571 -17.42 4.95 -17.99
N PRO A 572 -18.27 4.20 -17.25
CA PRO A 572 -19.21 4.80 -16.32
C PRO A 572 -18.50 5.74 -15.34
N LEU A 573 -19.14 6.87 -15.01
CA LEU A 573 -18.65 7.73 -13.95
C LEU A 573 -18.62 6.97 -12.62
N ARG A 574 -17.68 7.33 -11.75
CA ARG A 574 -17.53 6.73 -10.41
C ARG A 574 -17.83 7.80 -9.36
N SER A 575 -18.57 7.43 -8.32
CA SER A 575 -18.90 8.30 -7.20
C SER A 575 -18.18 7.84 -5.93
N ALA A 576 -17.65 8.78 -5.15
CA ALA A 576 -16.93 8.50 -3.92
C ALA A 576 -17.79 7.73 -2.89
N PRO A 577 -19.09 8.04 -2.67
CA PRO A 577 -19.92 7.25 -1.75
C PRO A 577 -20.03 5.76 -2.14
N THR A 578 -20.03 5.45 -3.44
CA THR A 578 -20.12 4.07 -3.93
C THR A 578 -18.76 3.37 -3.89
N ALA A 579 -17.69 4.04 -4.31
CA ALA A 579 -16.35 3.45 -4.40
C ALA A 579 -15.62 3.41 -3.05
N LEU A 580 -15.80 4.43 -2.22
CA LEU A 580 -14.99 4.69 -1.02
C LEU A 580 -15.82 4.72 0.27
N GLY A 581 -17.15 4.78 0.19
CA GLY A 581 -18.02 4.98 1.35
C GLY A 581 -18.10 6.45 1.80
N ASP A 582 -18.64 6.66 3.00
CA ASP A 582 -18.77 8.00 3.58
C ASP A 582 -17.39 8.60 3.91
N PRO A 583 -17.21 9.93 3.78
CA PRO A 583 -15.96 10.58 4.15
C PRO A 583 -15.74 10.53 5.68
N PRO A 584 -14.49 10.52 6.15
CA PRO A 584 -14.16 10.78 7.55
C PRO A 584 -14.80 12.10 8.05
N SER A 585 -15.09 12.20 9.35
CA SER A 585 -15.82 13.34 9.94
C SER A 585 -15.11 14.70 9.80
N ASP A 586 -13.80 14.69 9.58
CA ASP A 586 -12.93 15.86 9.36
C ASP A 586 -12.55 16.06 7.88
N SER A 587 -13.12 15.30 6.96
CA SER A 587 -12.78 15.32 5.53
C SER A 587 -13.81 16.05 4.69
N HIS A 588 -13.37 17.03 3.89
CA HIS A 588 -14.25 17.71 2.94
C HIS A 588 -14.41 16.88 1.64
N PRO A 589 -15.64 16.59 1.16
CA PRO A 589 -15.87 15.67 0.04
C PRO A 589 -15.12 15.99 -1.26
N TYR A 590 -15.02 17.27 -1.61
CA TYR A 590 -14.28 17.70 -2.81
C TYR A 590 -12.77 17.47 -2.69
N GLU A 591 -12.22 17.65 -1.50
CA GLU A 591 -10.79 17.48 -1.23
C GLU A 591 -10.42 16.00 -1.27
N ARG A 592 -11.26 15.17 -0.63
CA ARG A 592 -11.21 13.71 -0.72
C ARG A 592 -11.26 13.24 -2.18
N CYS A 593 -12.16 13.79 -3.00
CA CYS A 593 -12.26 13.44 -4.41
C CYS A 593 -11.04 13.89 -5.23
N ASN A 594 -10.43 15.05 -4.92
CA ASN A 594 -9.19 15.48 -5.56
C ASN A 594 -8.03 14.53 -5.23
N LEU A 595 -7.91 14.10 -3.97
CA LEU A 595 -6.92 13.08 -3.58
C LEU A 595 -7.19 11.74 -4.29
N TRP A 596 -8.45 11.35 -4.43
CA TRP A 596 -8.85 10.15 -5.15
C TRP A 596 -8.45 10.16 -6.63
N LEU A 597 -8.70 11.29 -7.32
CA LEU A 597 -8.26 11.52 -8.69
C LEU A 597 -6.74 11.46 -8.80
N LEU A 598 -6.03 12.11 -7.88
CA LEU A 598 -4.56 12.11 -7.84
C LEU A 598 -3.98 10.72 -7.64
N TYR A 599 -4.46 9.95 -6.67
CA TYR A 599 -3.98 8.59 -6.41
C TYR A 599 -4.31 7.63 -7.54
N THR A 600 -5.47 7.80 -8.18
CA THR A 600 -5.78 7.09 -9.42
C THR A 600 -4.78 7.42 -10.52
N ALA A 601 -4.47 8.71 -10.72
CA ALA A 601 -3.51 9.13 -11.72
C ALA A 601 -2.10 8.55 -11.47
N LEU A 602 -1.60 8.69 -10.23
CA LEU A 602 -0.27 8.18 -9.84
C LEU A 602 -0.17 6.65 -9.93
N SER A 603 -1.30 5.93 -9.78
CA SER A 603 -1.32 4.47 -9.91
C SER A 603 -1.03 3.96 -11.32
N TYR A 604 -1.07 4.83 -12.35
CA TYR A 604 -0.67 4.51 -13.72
C TYR A 604 0.81 4.82 -14.01
N GLY A 605 1.55 5.39 -13.05
CA GLY A 605 2.94 5.80 -13.19
C GLY A 605 3.13 7.29 -12.92
N VAL A 606 3.99 7.62 -11.95
CA VAL A 606 4.24 9.00 -11.49
C VAL A 606 4.76 9.90 -12.62
N ASP A 607 5.62 9.36 -13.47
CA ASP A 607 6.25 10.01 -14.62
C ASP A 607 5.28 10.33 -15.77
N LYS A 608 4.13 9.65 -15.81
CA LYS A 608 3.11 9.83 -16.86
C LYS A 608 2.06 10.88 -16.54
N VAL A 609 2.04 11.42 -15.32
CA VAL A 609 1.00 12.34 -14.87
C VAL A 609 1.35 13.77 -15.29
N HIS A 610 0.46 14.37 -16.09
CA HIS A 610 0.46 15.77 -16.49
C HIS A 610 -0.74 16.45 -15.81
N PHE A 611 -0.48 17.29 -14.81
CA PHE A 611 -1.54 18.00 -14.12
C PHE A 611 -1.82 19.34 -14.78
N ILE A 612 -3.07 19.57 -15.17
CA ILE A 612 -3.55 20.82 -15.72
C ILE A 612 -4.50 21.44 -14.71
N CYS A 613 -4.21 22.66 -14.25
CA CYS A 613 -5.07 23.35 -13.30
C CYS A 613 -5.52 24.73 -13.78
N LEU A 614 -6.80 25.02 -13.58
CA LEU A 614 -7.41 26.32 -13.84
C LEU A 614 -7.73 26.99 -12.51
N TRP A 615 -6.84 27.84 -12.02
CA TRP A 615 -6.86 28.33 -10.64
C TRP A 615 -6.34 29.76 -10.54
N ASN A 616 -6.89 30.57 -9.64
CA ASN A 616 -6.52 31.98 -9.45
C ASN A 616 -5.28 32.19 -8.55
N GLY A 617 -4.64 31.11 -8.06
CA GLY A 617 -3.45 31.22 -7.21
C GLY A 617 -3.71 31.54 -5.74
N GLU A 618 -4.97 31.62 -5.32
CA GLU A 618 -5.37 31.91 -3.94
C GLU A 618 -5.81 30.63 -3.22
N ASP A 619 -5.44 30.51 -1.94
CA ASP A 619 -5.90 29.41 -1.09
C ASP A 619 -7.44 29.43 -1.01
N GLY A 620 -8.05 28.25 -1.07
CA GLY A 620 -9.50 28.12 -0.91
C GLY A 620 -9.93 28.41 0.53
N ASP A 621 -11.23 28.54 0.74
CA ASP A 621 -11.84 28.79 2.06
C ASP A 621 -11.74 27.58 3.04
N GLY A 622 -10.93 26.56 2.70
CA GLY A 622 -10.71 25.32 3.45
C GLY A 622 -9.44 24.54 3.01
N PRO A 623 -8.95 23.59 3.82
CA PRO A 623 -7.67 22.89 3.63
C PRO A 623 -7.72 21.72 2.63
N GLY A 624 -7.62 21.97 1.31
CA GLY A 624 -7.54 20.87 0.33
C GLY A 624 -8.04 21.16 -1.10
N GLY A 625 -8.20 22.45 -1.43
CA GLY A 625 -8.53 22.90 -2.80
C GLY A 625 -7.43 22.64 -3.83
N THR A 626 -7.61 23.17 -5.04
CA THR A 626 -6.68 23.05 -6.18
C THR A 626 -5.22 23.39 -5.83
N ALA A 627 -4.99 24.25 -4.83
CA ALA A 627 -3.69 24.58 -4.25
C ALA A 627 -2.96 23.35 -3.65
N HIS A 628 -3.65 22.50 -2.88
CA HIS A 628 -3.06 21.30 -2.27
C HIS A 628 -2.61 20.32 -3.36
N MET A 629 -3.50 20.05 -4.33
CA MET A 629 -3.18 19.15 -5.44
C MET A 629 -2.04 19.69 -6.31
N TYR A 630 -2.03 21.00 -6.58
CA TYR A 630 -0.90 21.67 -7.25
C TYR A 630 0.42 21.41 -6.53
N ASN A 631 0.46 21.62 -5.21
CA ASN A 631 1.69 21.44 -4.43
C ASN A 631 2.14 19.97 -4.37
N VAL A 632 1.21 19.02 -4.22
CA VAL A 632 1.55 17.59 -4.19
C VAL A 632 2.07 17.11 -5.55
N VAL A 633 1.39 17.45 -6.65
CA VAL A 633 1.84 17.05 -7.99
C VAL A 633 3.15 17.73 -8.35
N LYS A 634 3.28 19.04 -8.10
CA LYS A 634 4.54 19.78 -8.37
C LYS A 634 5.73 19.16 -7.63
N ARG A 635 5.53 18.71 -6.39
CA ARG A 635 6.57 18.03 -5.61
C ARG A 635 6.89 16.62 -6.13
N LYS A 636 5.88 15.85 -6.59
CA LYS A 636 6.05 14.45 -6.97
C LYS A 636 6.46 14.25 -8.44
N THR A 637 5.89 15.02 -9.36
CA THR A 637 6.07 14.83 -10.81
C THR A 637 6.80 16.01 -11.47
N GLY A 638 6.65 17.22 -10.94
CA GLY A 638 7.14 18.46 -11.59
C GLY A 638 6.34 18.87 -12.83
N ASN A 639 5.43 18.02 -13.33
CA ASN A 639 4.66 18.22 -14.55
C ASN A 639 3.33 18.90 -14.25
N VAL A 640 3.36 20.23 -14.07
CA VAL A 640 2.17 21.04 -13.78
C VAL A 640 2.02 22.18 -14.78
N SER A 641 0.88 22.22 -15.45
CA SER A 641 0.45 23.33 -16.31
C SER A 641 -0.61 24.15 -15.60
N TRP A 642 -0.24 25.34 -15.14
CA TRP A 642 -1.14 26.24 -14.43
C TRP A 642 -1.69 27.33 -15.35
N ILE A 643 -3.01 27.36 -15.48
CA ILE A 643 -3.77 28.41 -16.14
C ILE A 643 -4.30 29.36 -15.07
N ASP A 644 -3.64 30.51 -14.93
CA ASP A 644 -4.05 31.54 -13.99
C ASP A 644 -5.29 32.29 -14.50
N THR A 645 -6.44 32.12 -13.82
CA THR A 645 -7.70 32.75 -14.24
C THR A 645 -7.66 34.27 -14.19
N ARG A 646 -6.71 34.88 -13.47
CA ARG A 646 -6.52 36.34 -13.43
C ARG A 646 -5.95 36.88 -14.75
N ASN A 647 -5.22 36.03 -15.50
CA ASN A 647 -4.59 36.38 -16.77
C ASN A 647 -5.45 36.03 -18.00
N LEU A 648 -6.62 35.42 -17.78
CA LEU A 648 -7.63 35.09 -18.77
C LEU A 648 -8.62 36.21 -19.06
#